data_AF-A0A2R6FZJ2-F1
#
_entry.id   AF-A0A2R6FZJ2-F1
#
_cell.length_a   1.000
_cell.length_b   1.000
_cell.length_c   1.000
_cell.angle_alpha   90.00
_cell.angle_beta   90.00
_cell.angle_gamma   90.00
#
_symmetry.space_group_name_H-M   'P 1'
#
loop_
_entity.id
_entity.type
_entity.pdbx_description
1 polymer ?
#
loop_
_entity_poly.entity_id
_entity_poly.type
_entity_poly.pdbx_seq_one_letter_code
_entity_poly.pdbx_strand_id
1 'polypeptide(L)'
;MTEITNAIESTVEGTDLPKRLKDEVYATIEDREVTAEEADEIARAVEEQYLDSRVDPLDPVGTVSAQSIGEPGTQMSVPSGERVLVRHDGNTTVTEIGPFVDRLMEGRETRTINEHEVALAPEGFEALSLGADEQLAWKPIEEVSRHETPDELLRIELESGRTIRATKSHSFVTRKDNAVVPVAGNELDAGDWLPTVSEFDVNNSTDVVDLRAYLGGEDYWYTSTLTDGGVAEFPGGEAQIRNKRAALDAGDLDEHTVYPVQGSVGLPEQFPLDEETGFFVGAWLAEGHVAEHYVSVSNVDPAFQDRIRAFAARFDLSVNEYDNTSGFADGYDIRLNGTVLADFLRTVCTTDGEKTVPEFAFGANSAFVCGLLTGYFSGDGNVAECAVRASSMSEPLIEGIALLLARVGTYATRSEQDDSGTLRIPAKFVPQFAERVGMVGERGSQLEALAADIDSDGPDATDQIPNFGDALEAATRAAGIPQRQINSASKRQRIGRNRLTRLTERIDREAESRPDELDSLEQAVAGDVVWERIESIETIEHHDEFVYDLSVQGLETFTTAEGVVTHNTMNTFHYAGVAEIDVTQGLPRLIELVDARKTPDTPTMHVYLDEEHAGDRERAHEVVWRIEATRILALGDVSTNVADMLVQVDLNEQTLEERMITPEEVAEIIEDSLGVDVVQSETTVEFGPDQPSYRDLLQLVEELREIVFKGIDEVSRVVIRKEETDRGEEFVLYTEGSAFGDVLDIEGVDASRSTCNNIHEIHRNLGVEAARETIIEETMNTLEEQGLGDVNIRHLMLVADIMTAEGTIESIGRHGISGSKDSVLARAAFEVTVNHLLDAAVHGEIDDLNGVTENVIVGKPIKLGTGDVNLRMGGATGGSADDSRAD
;
A
#
# COMPACT_ATOMS: atom_id res chain seq x y z
N MET A 1 30.56 -21.63 -58.91
CA MET A 1 29.56 -22.24 -58.01
C MET A 1 29.80 -23.73 -58.02
N THR A 2 30.12 -24.30 -56.86
CA THR A 2 30.32 -25.74 -56.71
C THR A 2 28.96 -26.43 -56.65
N GLU A 3 28.71 -27.45 -57.48
CA GLU A 3 27.51 -28.29 -57.32
C GLU A 3 27.67 -29.18 -56.08
N ILE A 4 26.66 -29.19 -55.19
CA ILE A 4 26.64 -30.09 -54.03
C ILE A 4 26.60 -31.53 -54.52
N THR A 5 27.70 -32.24 -54.33
CA THR A 5 27.80 -33.67 -54.64
C THR A 5 27.37 -34.50 -53.43
N ASN A 6 26.92 -35.74 -53.65
CA ASN A 6 26.55 -36.66 -52.57
C ASN A 6 27.67 -36.86 -51.51
N ALA A 7 28.94 -36.64 -51.89
CA ALA A 7 30.06 -36.68 -50.96
C ALA A 7 30.07 -35.47 -50.01
N ILE A 8 29.76 -34.27 -50.52
CA ILE A 8 29.66 -33.04 -49.73
C ILE A 8 28.42 -33.09 -48.81
N GLU A 9 27.28 -33.55 -49.34
CA GLU A 9 26.05 -33.73 -48.57
C GLU A 9 26.23 -34.72 -47.40
N SER A 10 26.87 -35.87 -47.65
CA SER A 10 27.15 -36.84 -46.58
C SER A 10 28.03 -36.28 -45.47
N THR A 11 28.91 -35.33 -45.79
CA THR A 11 29.81 -34.72 -44.81
C THR A 11 29.09 -33.68 -43.97
N VAL A 12 28.32 -32.78 -44.59
CA VAL A 12 27.57 -31.74 -43.87
C VAL A 12 26.45 -32.37 -43.02
N GLU A 13 25.73 -33.36 -43.54
CA GLU A 13 24.70 -34.06 -42.76
C GLU A 13 25.26 -34.90 -41.61
N GLY A 14 26.51 -35.35 -41.72
CA GLY A 14 27.21 -36.11 -40.67
C GLY A 14 27.64 -35.28 -39.46
N THR A 15 27.49 -33.95 -39.51
CA THR A 15 27.78 -33.05 -38.38
C THR A 15 26.58 -32.89 -37.44
N ASP A 16 26.84 -32.57 -36.18
CA ASP A 16 25.85 -32.24 -35.14
C ASP A 16 25.33 -30.78 -35.23
N LEU A 17 25.48 -30.15 -36.40
CA LEU A 17 25.00 -28.80 -36.65
C LEU A 17 23.46 -28.75 -36.74
N PRO A 18 22.81 -27.69 -36.19
CA PRO A 18 21.41 -27.40 -36.44
C PRO A 18 21.11 -27.23 -37.92
N LYS A 19 19.90 -27.61 -38.34
CA LYS A 19 19.47 -27.55 -39.75
C LYS A 19 19.72 -26.18 -40.40
N ARG A 20 19.44 -25.09 -39.67
CA ARG A 20 19.69 -23.71 -40.14
C ARG A 20 21.15 -23.46 -40.49
N LEU A 21 22.08 -23.95 -39.67
CA LEU A 21 23.53 -23.80 -39.91
C LEU A 21 24.00 -24.71 -41.03
N LYS A 22 23.44 -25.92 -41.14
CA LYS A 22 23.69 -26.81 -42.30
C LYS A 22 23.28 -26.12 -43.60
N ASP A 23 22.12 -25.47 -43.63
CA ASP A 23 21.63 -24.71 -44.80
C ASP A 23 22.57 -23.53 -45.16
N GLU A 24 23.10 -22.81 -44.16
CA GLU A 24 24.09 -21.73 -44.38
C GLU A 24 25.45 -22.25 -44.89
N VAL A 25 25.89 -23.41 -44.40
CA VAL A 25 27.11 -24.08 -44.89
C VAL A 25 26.94 -24.49 -46.35
N TYR A 26 25.80 -25.07 -46.72
CA TYR A 26 25.47 -25.40 -48.11
C TYR A 26 25.51 -24.16 -49.01
N ALA A 27 24.82 -23.08 -48.62
CA ALA A 27 24.80 -21.83 -49.38
C ALA A 27 26.22 -21.25 -49.57
N THR A 28 27.06 -21.31 -48.54
CA THR A 28 28.45 -20.81 -48.59
C THR A 28 29.34 -21.65 -49.50
N ILE A 29 29.16 -22.97 -49.51
CA ILE A 29 29.89 -23.91 -50.38
C ILE A 29 29.47 -23.72 -51.84
N GLU A 30 28.17 -23.52 -52.11
CA GLU A 30 27.68 -23.26 -53.47
C GLU A 30 28.21 -21.94 -54.04
N ASP A 31 28.29 -20.89 -53.22
CA ASP A 31 28.76 -19.56 -53.62
C ASP A 31 30.28 -19.50 -53.88
N ARG A 32 31.06 -20.49 -53.44
CA ARG A 32 32.52 -20.53 -53.58
C ARG A 32 32.96 -21.71 -54.46
N GLU A 33 34.13 -21.60 -55.08
CA GLU A 33 34.74 -22.73 -55.80
C GLU A 33 35.61 -23.53 -54.82
N VAL A 34 34.96 -24.40 -54.04
CA VAL A 34 35.60 -25.29 -53.05
C VAL A 34 35.52 -26.75 -53.48
N THR A 35 36.57 -27.52 -53.18
CA THR A 35 36.66 -28.96 -53.38
C THR A 35 35.95 -29.75 -52.27
N ALA A 36 35.74 -31.05 -52.47
CA ALA A 36 35.11 -31.90 -51.46
C ALA A 36 35.94 -32.04 -50.16
N GLU A 37 37.28 -31.99 -50.27
CA GLU A 37 38.16 -31.96 -49.08
C GLU A 37 38.03 -30.62 -48.34
N GLU A 38 38.02 -29.50 -49.06
CA GLU A 38 37.83 -28.18 -48.47
C GLU A 38 36.43 -28.02 -47.86
N ALA A 39 35.40 -28.65 -48.43
CA ALA A 39 34.06 -28.68 -47.86
C ALA A 39 33.99 -29.48 -46.55
N ASP A 40 34.74 -30.58 -46.42
CA ASP A 40 34.89 -31.33 -45.16
C ASP A 40 35.63 -30.51 -44.10
N GLU A 41 36.70 -29.82 -44.49
CA GLU A 41 37.40 -28.90 -43.60
C GLU A 41 36.50 -27.76 -43.12
N ILE A 42 35.68 -27.17 -44.01
CA ILE A 42 34.73 -26.10 -43.65
C ILE A 42 33.65 -26.64 -42.71
N ALA A 43 33.01 -27.76 -43.05
CA ALA A 43 31.94 -28.33 -42.23
C ALA A 43 32.44 -28.68 -40.82
N ARG A 44 33.61 -29.32 -40.71
CA ARG A 44 34.22 -29.64 -39.41
C ARG A 44 34.68 -28.40 -38.65
N ALA A 45 35.24 -27.40 -39.31
CA ALA A 45 35.64 -26.16 -38.66
C ALA A 45 34.42 -25.38 -38.13
N VAL A 46 33.30 -25.40 -38.87
CA VAL A 46 32.04 -24.79 -38.42
C VAL A 46 31.43 -25.58 -37.28
N GLU A 47 31.46 -26.91 -37.33
CA GLU A 47 31.03 -27.77 -36.22
C GLU A 47 31.89 -27.56 -34.98
N GLU A 48 33.22 -27.54 -35.11
CA GLU A 48 34.15 -27.29 -34.00
C GLU A 48 33.93 -25.90 -33.40
N GLN A 49 33.78 -24.86 -34.24
CA GLN A 49 33.46 -23.52 -33.77
C GLN A 49 32.09 -23.45 -33.12
N TYR A 50 31.09 -24.13 -33.68
CA TYR A 50 29.74 -24.19 -33.12
C TYR A 50 29.74 -24.85 -31.75
N LEU A 51 30.43 -26.00 -31.60
CA LEU A 51 30.60 -26.69 -30.32
C LEU A 51 31.41 -25.85 -29.32
N ASP A 52 32.45 -25.14 -29.76
CA ASP A 52 33.26 -24.27 -28.90
C ASP A 52 32.50 -22.99 -28.48
N SER A 53 31.58 -22.51 -29.31
CA SER A 53 30.69 -21.37 -29.03
C SER A 53 29.46 -21.72 -28.20
N ARG A 54 29.22 -23.02 -27.92
CA ARG A 54 28.16 -23.42 -26.99
C ARG A 54 28.53 -22.90 -25.61
N VAL A 55 27.62 -22.13 -25.04
CA VAL A 55 27.63 -21.78 -23.63
C VAL A 55 26.71 -22.78 -22.94
N ASP A 56 27.01 -23.12 -21.69
CA ASP A 56 26.14 -23.99 -20.90
C ASP A 56 24.72 -23.42 -20.90
N PRO A 57 23.68 -24.27 -21.05
CA PRO A 57 22.31 -23.84 -20.84
C PRO A 57 22.23 -23.12 -19.49
N LEU A 58 21.42 -22.05 -19.37
CA LEU A 58 21.17 -21.31 -18.11
C LEU A 58 22.23 -20.27 -17.72
N ASP A 59 23.17 -19.96 -18.61
CA ASP A 59 24.14 -18.87 -18.42
C ASP A 59 23.61 -17.49 -18.82
N PRO A 60 24.11 -16.41 -18.18
CA PRO A 60 23.34 -15.20 -17.93
C PRO A 60 23.16 -14.33 -19.19
N VAL A 61 22.10 -14.63 -19.92
CA VAL A 61 21.40 -13.64 -20.77
C VAL A 61 19.94 -13.47 -20.29
N GLY A 62 19.38 -14.47 -19.57
CA GLY A 62 18.04 -14.41 -18.96
C GLY A 62 18.00 -14.39 -17.42
N THR A 63 18.95 -15.03 -16.75
CA THR A 63 18.96 -15.23 -15.28
C THR A 63 19.10 -13.92 -14.49
N VAL A 64 19.74 -12.90 -15.07
CA VAL A 64 19.88 -11.58 -14.44
C VAL A 64 18.53 -10.86 -14.37
N SER A 65 17.60 -11.13 -15.29
CA SER A 65 16.23 -10.57 -15.25
C SER A 65 15.37 -11.22 -14.17
N ALA A 66 15.53 -12.52 -13.92
CA ALA A 66 14.80 -13.24 -12.87
C ALA A 66 15.34 -12.95 -11.45
N GLN A 67 16.66 -12.72 -11.31
CA GLN A 67 17.26 -12.37 -10.02
C GLN A 67 16.85 -11.00 -9.49
N SER A 68 16.43 -10.07 -10.36
CA SER A 68 15.88 -8.78 -9.95
C SER A 68 14.40 -8.86 -9.50
N ILE A 69 13.75 -10.02 -9.66
CA ILE A 69 12.33 -10.24 -9.33
C ILE A 69 12.17 -10.95 -7.97
N GLY A 70 13.26 -11.32 -7.30
CA GLY A 70 13.24 -11.96 -5.99
C GLY A 70 14.15 -11.26 -5.00
N GLU A 71 13.76 -10.07 -4.53
CA GLU A 71 14.30 -9.52 -3.29
C GLU A 71 13.27 -9.70 -2.16
N PRO A 72 13.69 -10.06 -0.93
CA PRO A 72 12.74 -10.30 0.15
C PRO A 72 12.05 -8.98 0.52
N GLY A 73 10.72 -8.93 0.40
CA GLY A 73 9.93 -7.87 1.02
C GLY A 73 10.21 -7.88 2.52
N THR A 74 10.87 -6.83 3.00
CA THR A 74 11.02 -6.60 4.44
C THR A 74 9.65 -6.28 5.05
N GLN A 75 9.55 -6.38 6.38
CA GLN A 75 8.32 -6.30 7.19
C GLN A 75 8.31 -5.01 8.02
N MET A 76 7.19 -4.28 8.17
CA MET A 76 7.24 -2.83 8.36
C MET A 76 6.03 -2.21 9.09
N SER A 77 6.25 -1.36 10.10
CA SER A 77 5.18 -0.75 10.93
C SER A 77 5.62 0.55 11.63
N VAL A 78 4.66 1.29 12.21
CA VAL A 78 4.87 2.53 13.00
C VAL A 78 4.56 2.32 14.49
N PRO A 79 5.12 3.12 15.43
CA PRO A 79 4.87 2.96 16.86
C PRO A 79 3.45 3.35 17.27
N SER A 80 2.99 2.84 18.42
CA SER A 80 1.61 3.00 18.95
C SER A 80 1.14 4.46 18.99
N GLY A 81 1.99 5.36 19.48
CA GLY A 81 1.69 6.78 19.63
C GLY A 81 1.82 7.59 18.35
N GLU A 82 2.13 6.98 17.21
CA GLU A 82 2.13 7.69 15.93
C GLU A 82 0.69 8.05 15.56
N ARG A 83 0.45 9.31 15.23
CA ARG A 83 -0.92 9.78 14.92
C ARG A 83 -1.15 9.73 13.42
N VAL A 84 -2.33 9.26 13.03
CA VAL A 84 -2.73 9.06 11.63
C VAL A 84 -4.02 9.80 11.32
N LEU A 85 -4.13 10.23 10.06
CA LEU A 85 -5.31 10.88 9.53
C LEU A 85 -6.27 9.84 8.96
N VAL A 86 -7.42 9.66 9.60
CA VAL A 86 -8.43 8.67 9.23
C VAL A 86 -9.79 9.33 9.02
N ARG A 87 -10.64 8.70 8.22
CA ARG A 87 -12.01 9.12 8.01
C ARG A 87 -12.95 7.95 8.27
N HIS A 88 -14.00 8.21 9.05
CA HIS A 88 -15.04 7.23 9.33
C HIS A 88 -16.41 7.81 8.96
N ASP A 89 -17.11 7.17 8.03
CA ASP A 89 -18.43 7.59 7.53
C ASP A 89 -18.46 9.08 7.10
N GLY A 90 -17.38 9.53 6.46
CA GLY A 90 -17.20 10.91 6.02
C GLY A 90 -16.64 11.87 7.08
N ASN A 91 -16.57 11.47 8.36
CA ASN A 91 -15.99 12.30 9.42
C ASN A 91 -14.48 12.10 9.50
N THR A 92 -13.73 13.14 9.17
CA THR A 92 -12.25 13.14 9.25
C THR A 92 -11.77 13.46 10.66
N THR A 93 -10.88 12.64 11.18
CA THR A 93 -10.28 12.77 12.52
C THR A 93 -8.79 12.41 12.51
N VAL A 94 -8.03 12.96 13.46
CA VAL A 94 -6.66 12.52 13.75
C VAL A 94 -6.69 11.68 15.01
N THR A 95 -6.10 10.48 14.98
CA THR A 95 -6.06 9.55 16.12
C THR A 95 -4.69 8.89 16.24
N GLU A 96 -4.32 8.42 17.43
CA GLU A 96 -3.17 7.52 17.61
C GLU A 96 -3.47 6.16 16.96
N ILE A 97 -2.50 5.62 16.22
CA ILE A 97 -2.68 4.39 15.44
C ILE A 97 -2.86 3.16 16.33
N GLY A 98 -2.13 3.05 17.44
CA GLY A 98 -2.20 1.88 18.32
C GLY A 98 -3.59 1.67 18.91
N PRO A 99 -4.13 2.64 19.70
CA PRO A 99 -5.48 2.56 20.24
C PRO A 99 -6.59 2.46 19.18
N PHE A 100 -6.32 2.95 17.96
CA PHE A 100 -7.24 2.84 16.83
C PHE A 100 -7.29 1.39 16.30
N VAL A 101 -6.14 0.82 15.99
CA VAL A 101 -6.02 -0.57 15.50
C VAL A 101 -6.53 -1.55 16.56
N ASP A 102 -6.10 -1.42 17.82
CA ASP A 102 -6.55 -2.29 18.92
C ASP A 102 -8.08 -2.31 19.02
N ARG A 103 -8.73 -1.14 18.95
CA ARG A 103 -10.19 -1.02 18.99
C ARG A 103 -10.86 -1.66 17.78
N LEU A 104 -10.25 -1.58 16.60
CA LEU A 104 -10.77 -2.24 15.40
C LEU A 104 -10.59 -3.76 15.45
N MET A 105 -9.61 -4.27 16.18
CA MET A 105 -9.38 -5.70 16.38
C MET A 105 -10.26 -6.29 17.50
N GLU A 106 -10.67 -5.47 18.48
CA GLU A 106 -11.52 -5.92 19.59
C GLU A 106 -12.83 -6.58 19.11
N GLY A 107 -13.02 -7.85 19.49
CA GLY A 107 -14.24 -8.61 19.18
C GLY A 107 -14.34 -9.11 17.74
N ARG A 108 -13.24 -9.06 16.96
CA ARG A 108 -13.16 -9.64 15.62
C ARG A 108 -12.28 -10.88 15.58
N GLU A 109 -12.50 -11.69 14.55
CA GLU A 109 -11.61 -12.80 14.24
C GLU A 109 -10.28 -12.25 13.74
N THR A 110 -9.20 -12.60 14.43
CA THR A 110 -7.85 -12.21 14.05
C THR A 110 -7.13 -13.40 13.44
N ARG A 111 -6.36 -13.16 12.38
CA ARG A 111 -5.49 -14.15 11.74
C ARG A 111 -4.03 -13.82 12.02
N THR A 112 -3.21 -14.85 12.17
CA THR A 112 -1.76 -14.66 12.31
C THR A 112 -1.08 -14.89 10.97
N ILE A 113 -0.45 -13.85 10.43
CA ILE A 113 0.33 -13.91 9.18
C ILE A 113 1.74 -13.46 9.50
N ASN A 114 2.74 -14.33 9.33
CA ASN A 114 4.17 -13.99 9.54
C ASN A 114 4.48 -13.32 10.90
N GLU A 115 3.89 -13.82 12.00
CA GLU A 115 4.03 -13.24 13.36
C GLU A 115 3.26 -11.92 13.59
N HIS A 116 2.47 -11.45 12.61
CA HIS A 116 1.53 -10.34 12.77
C HIS A 116 0.14 -10.83 13.15
N GLU A 117 -0.51 -10.12 14.05
CA GLU A 117 -1.94 -10.24 14.27
C GLU A 117 -2.66 -9.29 13.31
N VAL A 118 -3.56 -9.81 12.48
CA VAL A 118 -4.24 -9.07 11.41
C VAL A 118 -5.75 -9.24 11.55
N ALA A 119 -6.49 -8.16 11.33
CA ALA A 119 -7.95 -8.18 11.29
C ALA A 119 -8.47 -7.36 10.10
N LEU A 120 -9.59 -7.80 9.53
CA LEU A 120 -10.33 -7.00 8.55
C LEU A 120 -10.84 -5.72 9.22
N ALA A 121 -10.60 -4.59 8.56
CA ALA A 121 -11.21 -3.32 8.94
C ALA A 121 -12.71 -3.35 8.56
N PRO A 122 -13.58 -2.70 9.34
CA PRO A 122 -15.00 -2.67 9.01
C PRO A 122 -15.24 -1.64 7.90
N GLU A 123 -16.34 -1.80 7.18
CA GLU A 123 -16.72 -0.83 6.15
C GLU A 123 -16.83 0.60 6.70
N GLY A 124 -16.53 1.59 5.86
CA GLY A 124 -16.67 3.01 6.17
C GLY A 124 -15.44 3.67 6.80
N PHE A 125 -14.34 2.93 7.01
CA PHE A 125 -13.05 3.50 7.40
C PHE A 125 -12.15 3.73 6.19
N GLU A 126 -11.55 4.92 6.11
CA GLU A 126 -10.68 5.35 5.03
C GLU A 126 -9.44 6.05 5.58
N ALA A 127 -8.32 5.95 4.85
CA ALA A 127 -7.09 6.70 5.12
C ALA A 127 -6.78 7.63 3.94
N LEU A 128 -6.11 8.75 4.20
CA LEU A 128 -5.62 9.62 3.13
C LEU A 128 -4.37 9.00 2.50
N SER A 129 -4.47 8.61 1.23
CA SER A 129 -3.50 7.79 0.50
C SER A 129 -3.00 8.52 -0.75
N LEU A 130 -1.73 8.34 -1.10
CA LEU A 130 -1.12 8.82 -2.34
C LEU A 130 -1.37 7.83 -3.49
N GLY A 131 -1.76 8.35 -4.64
CA GLY A 131 -1.89 7.61 -5.89
C GLY A 131 -0.62 7.64 -6.74
N ALA A 132 -0.56 6.75 -7.74
CA ALA A 132 0.53 6.70 -8.72
C ALA A 132 0.58 7.97 -9.61
N ASP A 133 -0.53 8.69 -9.67
CA ASP A 133 -0.71 9.99 -10.30
C ASP A 133 -0.18 11.17 -9.45
N GLU A 134 0.45 10.90 -8.31
CA GLU A 134 0.90 11.88 -7.32
C GLU A 134 -0.26 12.68 -6.66
N GLN A 135 -1.51 12.22 -6.79
CA GLN A 135 -2.69 12.84 -6.16
C GLN A 135 -3.05 12.16 -4.84
N LEU A 136 -3.63 12.93 -3.92
CA LEU A 136 -4.09 12.42 -2.64
C LEU A 136 -5.58 12.09 -2.71
N ALA A 137 -5.92 10.85 -2.35
CA ALA A 137 -7.29 10.39 -2.32
C ALA A 137 -7.57 9.66 -1.00
N TRP A 138 -8.79 9.83 -0.50
CA TRP A 138 -9.28 8.98 0.57
C TRP A 138 -9.58 7.60 0.02
N LYS A 139 -9.01 6.58 0.65
CA LYS A 139 -9.15 5.20 0.21
C LYS A 139 -9.53 4.30 1.37
N PRO A 140 -10.34 3.25 1.13
CA PRO A 140 -10.75 2.31 2.16
C PRO A 140 -9.54 1.70 2.88
N ILE A 141 -9.65 1.60 4.21
CA ILE A 141 -8.78 0.74 5.01
C ILE A 141 -9.36 -0.67 4.89
N GLU A 142 -8.57 -1.60 4.36
CA GLU A 142 -8.98 -2.99 4.12
C GLU A 142 -8.67 -3.87 5.35
N GLU A 143 -7.48 -3.69 5.93
CA GLU A 143 -6.99 -4.48 7.06
C GLU A 143 -6.26 -3.60 8.06
N VAL A 144 -6.18 -4.07 9.31
CA VAL A 144 -5.34 -3.48 10.35
C VAL A 144 -4.47 -4.57 10.95
N SER A 145 -3.22 -4.23 11.28
CA SER A 145 -2.28 -5.21 11.84
C SER A 145 -1.45 -4.65 12.98
N ARG A 146 -0.99 -5.55 13.85
CA ARG A 146 -0.03 -5.27 14.92
C ARG A 146 0.96 -6.42 15.09
N HIS A 147 2.18 -6.12 15.52
CA HIS A 147 3.21 -7.12 15.84
C HIS A 147 4.19 -6.63 16.90
N GLU A 148 4.95 -7.54 17.52
CA GLU A 148 5.88 -7.19 18.60
C GLU A 148 6.92 -6.16 18.14
N THR A 149 7.12 -5.11 18.95
CA THR A 149 8.05 -4.02 18.64
C THR A 149 9.50 -4.51 18.59
N PRO A 150 10.27 -4.18 17.54
CA PRO A 150 11.71 -4.43 17.52
C PRO A 150 12.48 -3.53 18.49
N ASP A 151 13.68 -3.94 18.90
CA ASP A 151 14.53 -3.22 19.89
C ASP A 151 14.85 -1.76 19.51
N GLU A 152 14.84 -1.44 18.20
CA GLU A 152 15.24 -0.14 17.65
C GLU A 152 14.28 0.33 16.54
N LEU A 153 13.91 1.61 16.56
CA LEU A 153 13.17 2.29 15.49
C LEU A 153 14.04 3.34 14.79
N LEU A 154 13.63 3.77 13.60
CA LEU A 154 14.15 4.96 12.93
C LEU A 154 13.28 6.16 13.26
N ARG A 155 13.93 7.29 13.53
CA ARG A 155 13.35 8.62 13.51
C ARG A 155 13.92 9.37 12.31
N ILE A 156 13.05 9.75 11.38
CA ILE A 156 13.41 10.52 10.19
C ILE A 156 12.93 11.96 10.40
N GLU A 157 13.83 12.92 10.17
CA GLU A 157 13.52 14.35 10.19
C GLU A 157 13.67 14.92 8.78
N LEU A 158 12.66 15.66 8.32
CA LEU A 158 12.63 16.30 7.01
C LEU A 158 13.16 17.75 7.07
N GLU A 159 13.58 18.31 5.94
CA GLU A 159 14.05 19.72 5.85
C GLU A 159 13.00 20.75 6.31
N SER A 160 11.70 20.39 6.37
CA SER A 160 10.66 21.21 7.00
C SER A 160 10.58 21.11 8.52
N GLY A 161 11.41 20.31 9.19
CA GLY A 161 11.29 20.02 10.61
C GLY A 161 10.13 19.08 10.99
N ARG A 162 9.50 18.44 9.99
CA ARG A 162 8.56 17.33 10.23
C ARG A 162 9.32 16.07 10.62
N THR A 163 8.72 15.25 11.47
CA THR A 163 9.31 13.97 11.85
C THR A 163 8.38 12.80 11.59
N ILE A 164 8.99 11.63 11.46
CA ILE A 164 8.27 10.36 11.43
C ILE A 164 9.10 9.27 12.10
N ARG A 165 8.43 8.39 12.84
CA ARG A 165 9.05 7.23 13.47
C ARG A 165 8.49 5.95 12.87
N ALA A 166 9.38 5.04 12.54
CA ALA A 166 8.98 3.76 11.97
C ALA A 166 10.03 2.68 12.23
N THR A 167 9.69 1.40 12.04
CA THR A 167 10.68 0.32 12.10
C THR A 167 11.77 0.51 11.04
N LYS A 168 12.99 -0.03 11.25
CA LYS A 168 14.07 0.09 10.25
C LYS A 168 13.72 -0.44 8.88
N SER A 169 12.88 -1.45 8.87
CA SER A 169 12.39 -2.01 7.65
C SER A 169 11.37 -1.09 6.99
N HIS A 170 10.64 -0.20 7.71
CA HIS A 170 9.42 0.52 7.27
C HIS A 170 9.49 1.05 5.83
N SER A 171 8.49 0.76 4.97
CA SER A 171 8.51 1.24 3.58
C SER A 171 7.99 2.66 3.58
N PHE A 172 8.72 3.50 2.89
CA PHE A 172 8.29 4.82 2.52
C PHE A 172 8.04 4.84 1.02
N VAL A 173 7.42 5.90 0.53
CA VAL A 173 7.37 6.17 -0.92
C VAL A 173 8.35 7.27 -1.25
N THR A 174 9.04 7.12 -2.38
CA THR A 174 9.88 8.16 -2.96
C THR A 174 9.55 8.34 -4.44
N ARG A 175 10.07 9.40 -5.05
CA ARG A 175 9.92 9.65 -6.49
C ARG A 175 11.18 9.22 -7.20
N LYS A 176 11.08 8.35 -8.19
CA LYS A 176 12.21 7.90 -9.02
C LYS A 176 11.77 7.77 -10.47
N ASP A 177 12.53 8.39 -11.38
CA ASP A 177 12.27 8.36 -12.84
C ASP A 177 10.83 8.74 -13.24
N ASN A 178 10.25 9.72 -12.55
CA ASN A 178 8.85 10.17 -12.69
C ASN A 178 7.75 9.20 -12.23
N ALA A 179 8.11 8.16 -11.48
CA ALA A 179 7.15 7.29 -10.81
C ALA A 179 7.26 7.43 -9.28
N VAL A 180 6.13 7.24 -8.59
CA VAL A 180 6.10 7.01 -7.14
C VAL A 180 6.46 5.54 -6.91
N VAL A 181 7.51 5.29 -6.14
CA VAL A 181 8.01 3.93 -5.88
C VAL A 181 8.22 3.72 -4.38
N PRO A 182 7.96 2.51 -3.85
CA PRO A 182 8.30 2.18 -2.47
C PRO A 182 9.82 2.13 -2.28
N VAL A 183 10.29 2.44 -1.09
CA VAL A 183 11.69 2.38 -0.64
C VAL A 183 11.74 1.98 0.83
N ALA A 184 12.59 1.02 1.20
CA ALA A 184 12.69 0.58 2.58
C ALA A 184 13.43 1.61 3.45
N GLY A 185 13.07 1.70 4.73
CA GLY A 185 13.60 2.71 5.66
C GLY A 185 15.11 2.58 5.92
N ASN A 186 15.66 1.38 5.78
CA ASN A 186 17.09 1.09 5.90
C ASN A 186 17.89 1.43 4.63
N GLU A 187 17.21 1.68 3.52
CA GLU A 187 17.80 2.15 2.26
C GLU A 187 17.73 3.68 2.12
N LEU A 188 16.94 4.34 2.97
CA LEU A 188 16.86 5.79 3.00
C LEU A 188 18.16 6.39 3.55
N ASP A 189 18.66 7.38 2.83
CA ASP A 189 19.79 8.21 3.23
C ASP A 189 19.39 9.69 3.38
N ALA A 190 20.16 10.43 4.16
CA ALA A 190 20.00 11.88 4.26
C ALA A 190 20.13 12.51 2.86
N GLY A 191 19.08 13.21 2.46
CA GLY A 191 18.96 13.87 1.16
C GLY A 191 18.03 13.20 0.15
N ASP A 192 17.53 12.00 0.44
CA ASP A 192 16.42 11.35 -0.29
C ASP A 192 15.10 12.07 -0.06
N TRP A 193 14.06 11.73 -0.83
CA TRP A 193 12.81 12.48 -0.89
C TRP A 193 11.63 11.68 -0.36
N LEU A 194 10.85 12.26 0.56
CA LEU A 194 9.58 11.74 1.06
C LEU A 194 8.43 12.70 0.71
N PRO A 195 7.23 12.21 0.36
CA PRO A 195 6.10 13.04 0.07
C PRO A 195 5.41 13.51 1.35
N THR A 196 5.03 14.78 1.35
CA THR A 196 4.21 15.39 2.40
C THR A 196 2.97 16.03 1.79
N VAL A 197 1.87 16.01 2.54
CA VAL A 197 0.59 16.54 2.09
C VAL A 197 0.66 18.04 1.90
N SER A 198 0.28 18.49 0.71
CA SER A 198 0.20 19.92 0.36
C SER A 198 -1.23 20.44 0.37
N GLU A 199 -2.17 19.62 -0.09
CA GLU A 199 -3.60 19.88 -0.16
C GLU A 199 -4.38 18.57 0.01
N PHE A 200 -5.52 18.61 0.69
CA PHE A 200 -6.44 17.48 0.75
C PHE A 200 -7.87 17.97 1.00
N ASP A 201 -8.84 17.26 0.43
CA ASP A 201 -10.25 17.65 0.48
C ASP A 201 -11.02 16.92 1.59
N VAL A 202 -12.10 17.53 2.06
CA VAL A 202 -13.07 16.96 3.02
C VAL A 202 -14.47 17.17 2.45
N ASN A 203 -14.94 16.18 1.67
CA ASN A 203 -16.21 16.23 0.96
C ASN A 203 -17.46 16.20 1.87
N ASN A 204 -17.36 15.55 3.04
CA ASN A 204 -18.44 15.45 4.03
C ASN A 204 -18.05 16.25 5.28
N SER A 205 -18.21 17.57 5.20
CA SER A 205 -17.82 18.43 6.30
C SER A 205 -18.88 18.57 7.38
N THR A 206 -18.44 18.63 8.63
CA THR A 206 -19.32 18.87 9.77
C THR A 206 -19.62 20.36 9.95
N ASP A 207 -20.91 20.71 9.99
CA ASP A 207 -21.39 22.10 10.19
C ASP A 207 -21.72 22.42 11.66
N VAL A 208 -21.94 21.40 12.48
CA VAL A 208 -22.29 21.54 13.90
C VAL A 208 -21.64 20.45 14.74
N VAL A 209 -21.28 20.78 15.97
CA VAL A 209 -20.75 19.83 16.96
C VAL A 209 -21.78 19.64 18.08
N ASP A 210 -22.13 18.39 18.37
CA ASP A 210 -22.99 18.07 19.50
C ASP A 210 -22.22 18.13 20.82
N LEU A 211 -22.54 19.12 21.65
CA LEU A 211 -21.87 19.33 22.93
C LEU A 211 -22.06 18.14 23.90
N ARG A 212 -23.07 17.29 23.71
CA ARG A 212 -23.29 16.07 24.51
C ARG A 212 -22.16 15.06 24.38
N ALA A 213 -21.44 15.07 23.25
CA ALA A 213 -20.30 14.19 23.04
C ALA A 213 -19.10 14.56 23.93
N TYR A 214 -19.04 15.80 24.43
CA TYR A 214 -17.89 16.34 25.15
C TYR A 214 -18.21 16.74 26.61
N LEU A 215 -19.47 17.05 26.92
CA LEU A 215 -19.91 17.52 28.22
C LEU A 215 -20.85 16.49 28.87
N GLY A 216 -20.48 15.98 30.04
CA GLY A 216 -21.21 14.90 30.73
C GLY A 216 -22.63 15.27 31.17
N GLY A 217 -23.56 14.31 31.12
CA GLY A 217 -24.96 14.51 31.51
C GLY A 217 -25.21 14.79 33.00
N GLU A 218 -24.20 14.60 33.86
CA GLU A 218 -24.31 14.85 35.31
C GLU A 218 -24.07 16.32 35.70
N ASP A 219 -23.38 17.09 34.86
CA ASP A 219 -23.01 18.49 35.14
C ASP A 219 -23.81 19.51 34.30
N TYR A 220 -24.63 19.02 33.37
CA TYR A 220 -25.28 19.84 32.36
C TYR A 220 -26.74 19.47 32.10
N TRP A 221 -27.58 20.50 31.97
CA TRP A 221 -28.98 20.40 31.53
C TRP A 221 -29.07 20.61 30.02
N TYR A 222 -29.48 19.58 29.30
CA TYR A 222 -29.84 19.65 27.88
C TYR A 222 -31.34 19.90 27.77
N THR A 223 -31.77 21.01 27.15
CA THR A 223 -33.20 21.33 27.07
C THR A 223 -33.95 20.41 26.11
N SER A 224 -33.29 19.80 25.13
CA SER A 224 -33.88 18.75 24.28
C SER A 224 -34.38 17.55 25.10
N THR A 225 -33.57 17.05 26.03
CA THR A 225 -33.90 15.87 26.84
C THR A 225 -35.04 16.13 27.84
N LEU A 226 -35.26 17.41 28.20
CA LEU A 226 -36.42 17.79 29.02
C LEU A 226 -37.75 17.61 28.29
N THR A 227 -37.74 17.66 26.94
CA THR A 227 -38.92 17.54 26.07
C THR A 227 -39.17 16.13 25.52
N ASP A 228 -38.18 15.22 25.55
CA ASP A 228 -38.23 13.85 25.00
C ASP A 228 -39.05 12.83 25.83
N GLY A 229 -40.15 13.26 26.46
CA GLY A 229 -41.08 12.34 27.12
C GLY A 229 -40.58 11.70 28.43
N GLY A 230 -39.40 12.09 28.93
CA GLY A 230 -38.90 11.70 30.26
C GLY A 230 -38.11 10.39 30.32
N VAL A 231 -37.47 9.99 29.22
CA VAL A 231 -36.71 8.73 29.11
C VAL A 231 -35.22 8.90 29.51
N ALA A 232 -34.74 10.14 29.68
CA ALA A 232 -33.33 10.44 29.99
C ALA A 232 -33.03 10.61 31.50
N GLU A 233 -31.81 10.30 31.92
CA GLU A 233 -31.27 10.65 33.24
C GLU A 233 -30.96 12.16 33.30
N PHE A 234 -31.24 12.78 34.45
CA PHE A 234 -31.06 14.22 34.66
C PHE A 234 -30.13 14.48 35.84
N PRO A 235 -29.33 15.56 35.81
CA PRO A 235 -28.37 15.91 36.87
C PRO A 235 -29.03 16.42 38.17
N GLY A 236 -30.36 16.34 38.30
CA GLY A 236 -31.11 16.87 39.44
C GLY A 236 -32.37 16.08 39.76
N GLY A 237 -32.92 16.28 40.96
CA GLY A 237 -34.11 15.55 41.44
C GLY A 237 -35.42 15.97 40.77
N GLU A 238 -36.50 15.20 41.00
CA GLU A 238 -37.84 15.41 40.38
C GLU A 238 -38.40 16.84 40.48
N ALA A 239 -38.07 17.57 41.56
CA ALA A 239 -38.47 18.96 41.73
C ALA A 239 -37.70 19.92 40.81
N GLN A 240 -36.40 19.70 40.61
CA GLN A 240 -35.56 20.50 39.71
C GLN A 240 -35.96 20.26 38.25
N ILE A 241 -36.21 19.01 37.87
CA ILE A 241 -36.69 18.64 36.53
C ILE A 241 -38.02 19.36 36.23
N ARG A 242 -38.99 19.32 37.17
CA ARG A 242 -40.26 20.04 37.00
C ARG A 242 -40.09 21.55 36.87
N ASN A 243 -39.20 22.15 37.66
CA ASN A 243 -38.94 23.59 37.58
C ASN A 243 -38.28 23.98 36.26
N LYS A 244 -37.32 23.18 35.76
CA LYS A 244 -36.65 23.41 34.48
C LYS A 244 -37.61 23.23 33.30
N ARG A 245 -38.48 22.21 33.31
CA ARG A 245 -39.57 22.06 32.33
C ARG A 245 -40.51 23.25 32.33
N ALA A 246 -40.94 23.71 33.51
CA ALA A 246 -41.82 24.87 33.61
C ALA A 246 -41.14 26.16 33.12
N ALA A 247 -39.82 26.32 33.34
CA ALA A 247 -39.05 27.45 32.82
C ALA A 247 -38.90 27.40 31.29
N LEU A 248 -38.69 26.21 30.72
CA LEU A 248 -38.68 25.99 29.28
C LEU A 248 -40.06 26.31 28.66
N ASP A 249 -41.14 25.78 29.24
CA ASP A 249 -42.53 26.06 28.80
C ASP A 249 -42.89 27.55 28.89
N ALA A 250 -42.29 28.29 29.82
CA ALA A 250 -42.48 29.72 30.01
C ALA A 250 -41.65 30.59 29.04
N GLY A 251 -40.69 30.00 28.32
CA GLY A 251 -39.72 30.71 27.47
C GLY A 251 -38.61 31.42 28.27
N ASP A 252 -38.39 31.03 29.53
CA ASP A 252 -37.29 31.54 30.36
C ASP A 252 -35.96 30.79 30.08
N LEU A 253 -36.02 29.66 29.37
CA LEU A 253 -34.88 28.90 28.87
C LEU A 253 -35.06 28.69 27.37
N ASP A 254 -33.95 28.69 26.63
CA ASP A 254 -33.95 28.43 25.20
C ASP A 254 -34.06 26.93 24.91
N GLU A 255 -34.83 26.58 23.88
CA GLU A 255 -34.89 25.21 23.35
C GLU A 255 -33.54 24.83 22.71
N HIS A 256 -33.22 23.52 22.70
CA HIS A 256 -31.97 22.97 22.15
C HIS A 256 -30.70 23.69 22.64
N THR A 257 -30.65 23.99 23.94
CA THR A 257 -29.56 24.73 24.60
C THR A 257 -29.08 23.96 25.83
N VAL A 258 -27.76 23.89 26.00
CA VAL A 258 -27.11 23.32 27.18
C VAL A 258 -26.85 24.38 28.23
N TYR A 259 -27.21 24.10 29.48
CA TYR A 259 -26.97 24.97 30.64
C TYR A 259 -26.23 24.20 31.75
N PRO A 260 -25.29 24.82 32.47
CA PRO A 260 -24.64 24.17 33.61
C PRO A 260 -25.63 24.01 34.77
N VAL A 261 -25.45 23.00 35.65
CA VAL A 261 -26.39 22.74 36.77
C VAL A 261 -26.69 23.99 37.61
N GLN A 262 -25.67 24.81 37.86
CA GLN A 262 -25.75 25.99 38.74
C GLN A 262 -25.67 27.34 38.00
N GLY A 263 -25.95 27.39 36.69
CA GLY A 263 -25.90 28.64 35.92
C GLY A 263 -27.10 28.89 35.01
N SER A 264 -27.13 30.08 34.42
CA SER A 264 -28.21 30.59 33.57
C SER A 264 -27.75 30.97 32.15
N VAL A 265 -26.45 30.93 31.88
CA VAL A 265 -25.89 31.17 30.55
C VAL A 265 -25.69 29.83 29.88
N GLY A 266 -26.25 29.66 28.68
CA GLY A 266 -26.20 28.42 27.93
C GLY A 266 -25.57 28.60 26.55
N LEU A 267 -25.22 27.49 25.93
CA LEU A 267 -24.80 27.44 24.52
C LEU A 267 -25.74 26.50 23.75
N PRO A 268 -25.91 26.68 22.44
CA PRO A 268 -26.67 25.72 21.62
C PRO A 268 -26.10 24.31 21.76
N GLU A 269 -26.96 23.30 21.92
CA GLU A 269 -26.55 21.89 22.00
C GLU A 269 -25.80 21.46 20.74
N GLN A 270 -26.25 21.96 19.58
CA GLN A 270 -25.58 21.85 18.29
C GLN A 270 -24.74 23.11 18.07
N PHE A 271 -23.48 23.07 18.49
CA PHE A 271 -22.57 24.20 18.45
C PHE A 271 -22.13 24.48 17.00
N PRO A 272 -22.38 25.68 16.44
CA PRO A 272 -22.19 25.94 15.02
C PRO A 272 -20.71 26.08 14.66
N LEU A 273 -20.28 25.33 13.65
CA LEU A 273 -18.95 25.41 13.07
C LEU A 273 -18.97 26.37 11.87
N ASP A 274 -18.99 27.68 12.11
CA ASP A 274 -18.85 28.67 11.04
C ASP A 274 -17.59 29.53 11.22
N GLU A 275 -17.37 30.47 10.30
CA GLU A 275 -16.18 31.34 10.30
C GLU A 275 -16.03 32.16 11.59
N GLU A 276 -17.13 32.59 12.22
CA GLU A 276 -17.08 33.40 13.43
C GLU A 276 -16.71 32.55 14.65
N THR A 277 -17.30 31.36 14.77
CA THR A 277 -16.89 30.39 15.79
C THR A 277 -15.44 29.95 15.59
N GLY A 278 -15.07 29.64 14.35
CA GLY A 278 -13.70 29.27 13.98
C GLY A 278 -12.72 30.35 14.42
N PHE A 279 -12.96 31.61 14.04
CA PHE A 279 -12.13 32.74 14.45
C PHE A 279 -11.97 32.84 15.95
N PHE A 280 -13.04 32.70 16.74
CA PHE A 280 -12.95 32.73 18.18
C PHE A 280 -12.08 31.59 18.75
N VAL A 281 -12.28 30.36 18.27
CA VAL A 281 -11.48 29.20 18.68
C VAL A 281 -10.01 29.42 18.34
N GLY A 282 -9.70 29.87 17.13
CA GLY A 282 -8.34 30.17 16.69
C GLY A 282 -7.68 31.29 17.50
N ALA A 283 -8.41 32.37 17.75
CA ALA A 283 -7.97 33.47 18.59
C ALA A 283 -7.66 33.01 20.03
N TRP A 284 -8.48 32.09 20.57
CA TRP A 284 -8.24 31.50 21.88
C TRP A 284 -7.02 30.55 21.87
N LEU A 285 -6.83 29.77 20.81
CA LEU A 285 -5.65 28.92 20.66
C LEU A 285 -4.37 29.75 20.67
N ALA A 286 -4.37 30.91 19.99
CA ALA A 286 -3.25 31.84 19.97
C ALA A 286 -3.02 32.51 21.34
N GLU A 287 -3.95 33.36 21.79
CA GLU A 287 -3.73 34.28 22.93
C GLU A 287 -4.73 34.08 24.08
N GLY A 288 -5.46 32.97 24.06
CA GLY A 288 -6.51 32.67 25.02
C GLY A 288 -6.05 32.00 26.31
N HIS A 289 -6.84 32.20 27.36
CA HIS A 289 -6.75 31.49 28.63
C HIS A 289 -8.13 30.99 29.03
N VAL A 290 -8.19 29.84 29.72
CA VAL A 290 -9.44 29.28 30.25
C VAL A 290 -9.38 29.20 31.78
N ALA A 291 -10.36 29.80 32.43
CA ALA A 291 -10.60 29.69 33.86
C ALA A 291 -11.87 28.86 34.13
N GLU A 292 -12.22 28.62 35.39
CA GLU A 292 -13.34 27.74 35.77
C GLU A 292 -14.71 28.18 35.21
N HIS A 293 -14.94 29.49 35.04
CA HIS A 293 -16.25 30.03 34.65
C HIS A 293 -16.19 31.06 33.51
N TYR A 294 -15.01 31.31 32.97
CA TYR A 294 -14.82 32.27 31.89
C TYR A 294 -13.63 31.88 31.03
N VAL A 295 -13.67 32.37 29.80
CA VAL A 295 -12.55 32.32 28.86
C VAL A 295 -12.10 33.75 28.59
N SER A 296 -10.81 33.96 28.41
CA SER A 296 -10.28 35.27 28.09
C SER A 296 -9.37 35.22 26.88
N VAL A 297 -9.34 36.31 26.12
CA VAL A 297 -8.45 36.48 24.96
C VAL A 297 -7.84 37.87 25.09
N SER A 298 -6.51 37.93 25.00
CA SER A 298 -5.75 39.18 25.19
C SER A 298 -5.13 39.66 23.88
N ASN A 299 -5.63 40.74 23.29
CA ASN A 299 -5.09 41.34 22.06
C ASN A 299 -5.39 42.85 21.98
N VAL A 300 -4.48 43.64 21.42
CA VAL A 300 -4.59 45.11 21.35
C VAL A 300 -5.20 45.65 20.04
N ASP A 301 -5.34 44.82 19.00
CA ASP A 301 -5.89 45.23 17.71
C ASP A 301 -7.42 45.40 17.79
N PRO A 302 -7.97 46.60 17.51
CA PRO A 302 -9.42 46.82 17.60
C PRO A 302 -10.25 45.91 16.68
N ALA A 303 -9.75 45.58 15.48
CA ALA A 303 -10.48 44.71 14.55
C ALA A 303 -10.56 43.27 15.07
N PHE A 304 -9.50 42.81 15.74
CA PHE A 304 -9.49 41.52 16.43
C PHE A 304 -10.48 41.51 17.60
N GLN A 305 -10.42 42.53 18.44
CA GLN A 305 -11.33 42.68 19.58
C GLN A 305 -12.81 42.72 19.17
N ASP A 306 -13.14 43.41 18.08
CA ASP A 306 -14.51 43.51 17.59
C ASP A 306 -15.09 42.15 17.16
N ARG A 307 -14.26 41.26 16.61
CA ARG A 307 -14.67 39.88 16.30
C ARG A 307 -14.93 39.05 17.56
N ILE A 308 -14.12 39.21 18.61
CA ILE A 308 -14.35 38.55 19.91
C ILE A 308 -15.65 39.05 20.55
N ARG A 309 -15.93 40.36 20.47
CA ARG A 309 -17.19 40.94 20.95
C ARG A 309 -18.40 40.46 20.15
N ALA A 310 -18.26 40.30 18.84
CA ALA A 310 -19.32 39.78 17.98
C ALA A 310 -19.70 38.35 18.37
N PHE A 311 -18.69 37.47 18.55
CA PHE A 311 -18.89 36.11 19.05
C PHE A 311 -19.59 36.11 20.43
N ALA A 312 -19.14 36.94 21.36
CA ALA A 312 -19.75 37.03 22.68
C ALA A 312 -21.23 37.47 22.61
N ALA A 313 -21.52 38.50 21.81
CA ALA A 313 -22.88 39.01 21.62
C ALA A 313 -23.80 37.99 20.97
N ARG A 314 -23.28 37.16 20.07
CA ARG A 314 -24.03 36.11 19.38
C ARG A 314 -24.59 35.06 20.33
N PHE A 315 -23.84 34.70 21.37
CA PHE A 315 -24.23 33.68 22.35
C PHE A 315 -24.69 34.28 23.70
N ASP A 316 -25.03 35.58 23.73
CA ASP A 316 -25.44 36.32 24.93
C ASP A 316 -24.46 36.16 26.12
N LEU A 317 -23.15 36.08 25.81
CA LEU A 317 -22.10 35.94 26.81
C LEU A 317 -21.77 37.30 27.39
N SER A 318 -21.74 37.39 28.72
CA SER A 318 -21.32 38.62 29.40
C SER A 318 -19.82 38.86 29.24
N VAL A 319 -19.45 40.08 28.85
CA VAL A 319 -18.05 40.47 28.58
C VAL A 319 -17.53 41.41 29.67
N ASN A 320 -16.34 41.12 30.21
CA ASN A 320 -15.57 42.02 31.07
C ASN A 320 -14.23 42.35 30.39
N GLU A 321 -13.90 43.63 30.26
CA GLU A 321 -12.68 44.09 29.58
C GLU A 321 -11.71 44.75 30.58
N TYR A 322 -10.41 44.49 30.42
CA TYR A 322 -9.37 44.98 31.32
C TYR A 322 -8.18 45.54 30.53
N ASP A 323 -7.83 46.80 30.80
CA ASP A 323 -6.56 47.39 30.38
C ASP A 323 -5.45 46.96 31.35
N ASN A 324 -4.35 46.43 30.81
CA ASN A 324 -3.18 46.07 31.60
C ASN A 324 -1.95 46.85 31.12
N THR A 325 -1.53 47.84 31.89
CA THR A 325 -0.28 48.56 31.65
C THR A 325 0.85 47.83 32.38
N SER A 326 1.33 46.73 31.79
CA SER A 326 2.59 46.13 32.22
C SER A 326 3.73 46.99 31.65
N GLY A 327 4.80 47.27 32.40
CA GLY A 327 5.83 48.25 32.00
C GLY A 327 6.63 47.95 30.71
N PHE A 328 6.24 46.94 29.93
CA PHE A 328 6.85 46.53 28.66
C PHE A 328 5.93 46.73 27.44
N ALA A 329 4.60 46.62 27.60
CA ALA A 329 3.59 46.88 26.56
C ALA A 329 2.19 47.08 27.20
N ASP A 330 1.35 47.87 26.54
CA ASP A 330 -0.08 47.93 26.85
C ASP A 330 -0.73 46.61 26.39
N GLY A 331 -1.47 45.95 27.28
CA GLY A 331 -2.24 44.74 26.98
C GLY A 331 -3.73 44.99 27.22
N TYR A 332 -4.59 44.29 26.48
CA TYR A 332 -6.04 44.43 26.56
C TYR A 332 -6.69 43.05 26.59
N ASP A 333 -7.33 42.71 27.72
CA ASP A 333 -7.91 41.39 27.98
C ASP A 333 -9.44 41.44 27.91
N ILE A 334 -10.05 40.61 27.06
CA ILE A 334 -11.50 40.45 26.93
C ILE A 334 -11.90 39.12 27.56
N ARG A 335 -12.72 39.16 28.62
CA ARG A 335 -13.21 37.97 29.33
C ARG A 335 -14.68 37.71 29.01
N LEU A 336 -14.97 36.54 28.48
CA LEU A 336 -16.32 36.06 28.19
C LEU A 336 -16.72 35.11 29.32
N ASN A 337 -17.72 35.47 30.13
CA ASN A 337 -18.19 34.59 31.21
C ASN A 337 -19.20 33.58 30.66
N GLY A 338 -18.92 32.30 30.85
CA GLY A 338 -19.74 31.19 30.41
C GLY A 338 -19.07 29.86 30.76
N THR A 339 -19.63 29.13 31.72
CA THR A 339 -19.08 27.84 32.18
C THR A 339 -19.10 26.79 31.07
N VAL A 340 -20.19 26.71 30.29
CA VAL A 340 -20.29 25.75 29.17
C VAL A 340 -19.18 25.98 28.15
N LEU A 341 -18.92 27.24 27.77
CA LEU A 341 -17.86 27.57 26.81
C LEU A 341 -16.48 27.25 27.36
N ALA A 342 -16.23 27.58 28.64
CA ALA A 342 -14.97 27.32 29.30
C ALA A 342 -14.67 25.82 29.39
N ASP A 343 -15.65 25.03 29.81
CA ASP A 343 -15.50 23.59 29.94
C ASP A 343 -15.39 22.92 28.57
N PHE A 344 -16.19 23.37 27.58
CA PHE A 344 -16.07 22.88 26.20
C PHE A 344 -14.67 23.12 25.64
N LEU A 345 -14.15 24.35 25.68
CA LEU A 345 -12.80 24.66 25.17
C LEU A 345 -11.71 23.91 25.94
N ARG A 346 -11.87 23.72 27.25
CA ARG A 346 -10.92 22.93 28.05
C ARG A 346 -10.91 21.46 27.63
N THR A 347 -12.07 20.90 27.29
CA THR A 347 -12.18 19.51 26.85
C THR A 347 -11.65 19.31 25.43
N VAL A 348 -11.93 20.21 24.49
CA VAL A 348 -11.65 19.98 23.08
C VAL A 348 -10.36 20.62 22.56
N CYS A 349 -9.89 21.69 23.21
CA CYS A 349 -8.69 22.42 22.77
C CYS A 349 -7.51 22.25 23.74
N THR A 350 -7.54 21.28 24.66
CA THR A 350 -6.43 21.01 25.59
C THR A 350 -6.26 19.51 25.82
N THR A 351 -5.02 19.02 25.66
CA THR A 351 -4.62 17.63 25.93
C THR A 351 -3.41 17.65 26.85
N ASP A 352 -3.43 16.90 27.95
CA ASP A 352 -2.36 16.87 28.98
C ASP A 352 -1.92 18.25 29.51
N GLY A 353 -2.82 19.23 29.47
CA GLY A 353 -2.57 20.59 29.93
C GLY A 353 -1.93 21.51 28.88
N GLU A 354 -1.65 21.00 27.68
CA GLU A 354 -1.20 21.77 26.54
C GLU A 354 -2.34 22.08 25.57
N LYS A 355 -2.28 23.23 24.89
CA LYS A 355 -3.29 23.57 23.88
C LYS A 355 -3.15 22.64 22.69
N THR A 356 -4.26 22.22 22.09
CA THR A 356 -4.26 21.44 20.86
C THR A 356 -5.36 21.90 19.93
N VAL A 357 -5.23 21.62 18.63
CA VAL A 357 -6.34 21.81 17.69
C VAL A 357 -7.43 20.79 18.02
N PRO A 358 -8.71 21.19 18.10
CA PRO A 358 -9.78 20.25 18.38
C PRO A 358 -9.93 19.24 17.25
N GLU A 359 -10.08 17.96 17.58
CA GLU A 359 -10.11 16.85 16.61
C GLU A 359 -11.17 17.02 15.51
N PHE A 360 -12.35 17.54 15.87
CA PHE A 360 -13.41 17.80 14.89
C PHE A 360 -13.05 18.88 13.86
N ALA A 361 -12.03 19.72 14.10
CA ALA A 361 -11.62 20.75 13.14
C ALA A 361 -11.07 20.15 11.85
N PHE A 362 -10.49 18.95 11.90
CA PHE A 362 -9.98 18.26 10.72
C PHE A 362 -11.13 17.84 9.77
N GLY A 363 -12.32 17.56 10.31
CA GLY A 363 -13.55 17.26 9.54
C GLY A 363 -14.56 18.41 9.42
N ALA A 364 -14.33 19.56 10.07
CA ALA A 364 -15.25 20.71 10.07
C ALA A 364 -15.39 21.36 8.68
N ASN A 365 -16.41 22.17 8.42
CA ASN A 365 -16.48 22.90 7.14
C ASN A 365 -15.33 23.90 6.95
N SER A 366 -15.05 24.25 5.68
CA SER A 366 -13.93 25.13 5.32
C SER A 366 -14.07 26.53 5.91
N ALA A 367 -15.30 27.02 6.13
CA ALA A 367 -15.53 28.34 6.74
C ALA A 367 -15.00 28.36 8.18
N PHE A 368 -15.29 27.33 8.98
CA PHE A 368 -14.77 27.18 10.32
C PHE A 368 -13.24 27.09 10.34
N VAL A 369 -12.65 26.26 9.47
CA VAL A 369 -11.18 26.07 9.43
C VAL A 369 -10.46 27.34 8.98
N CYS A 370 -10.94 28.01 7.92
CA CYS A 370 -10.42 29.30 7.51
C CYS A 370 -10.53 30.30 8.66
N GLY A 371 -11.71 30.41 9.31
CA GLY A 371 -11.90 31.26 10.48
C GLY A 371 -10.90 30.97 11.60
N LEU A 372 -10.70 29.70 11.95
CA LEU A 372 -9.75 29.26 12.98
C LEU A 372 -8.33 29.67 12.64
N LEU A 373 -7.88 29.43 11.41
CA LEU A 373 -6.56 29.86 10.97
C LEU A 373 -6.44 31.40 10.97
N THR A 374 -7.45 32.14 10.51
CA THR A 374 -7.47 33.61 10.57
C THR A 374 -7.34 34.10 12.01
N GLY A 375 -8.10 33.51 12.94
CA GLY A 375 -8.05 33.86 14.37
C GLY A 375 -6.68 33.58 14.99
N TYR A 376 -6.13 32.40 14.72
CA TYR A 376 -4.83 31.98 15.23
C TYR A 376 -3.70 32.90 14.73
N PHE A 377 -3.60 33.11 13.42
CA PHE A 377 -2.57 33.95 12.82
C PHE A 377 -2.77 35.46 13.09
N SER A 378 -4.00 35.91 13.33
CA SER A 378 -4.21 37.30 13.76
C SER A 378 -3.82 37.54 15.22
N GLY A 379 -3.87 36.51 16.07
CA GLY A 379 -3.43 36.56 17.46
C GLY A 379 -1.91 36.45 17.56
N ASP A 380 -1.35 35.34 17.09
CA ASP A 380 0.08 35.03 17.30
C ASP A 380 0.95 35.22 16.05
N GLY A 381 0.34 35.33 14.87
CA GLY A 381 1.07 35.40 13.61
C GLY A 381 1.79 36.74 13.35
N ASN A 382 2.94 36.68 12.70
CA ASN A 382 3.74 37.83 12.29
C ASN A 382 4.04 37.80 10.78
N VAL A 383 3.83 38.93 10.11
CA VAL A 383 4.17 39.12 8.69
C VAL A 383 5.64 39.56 8.58
N ALA A 384 6.50 38.68 8.07
CA ALA A 384 7.91 38.97 7.79
C ALA A 384 8.11 39.43 6.34
N GLU A 385 9.33 39.80 5.96
CA GLU A 385 9.64 40.35 4.62
C GLU A 385 9.26 39.42 3.46
N CYS A 386 9.37 38.10 3.62
CA CYS A 386 9.06 37.09 2.59
C CYS A 386 8.41 35.83 3.18
N ALA A 387 7.65 35.96 4.27
CA ALA A 387 6.97 34.82 4.92
C ALA A 387 5.96 35.30 5.95
N VAL A 388 5.01 34.44 6.30
CA VAL A 388 4.20 34.56 7.51
C VAL A 388 4.72 33.55 8.54
N ARG A 389 4.75 33.91 9.82
CA ARG A 389 5.17 33.01 10.90
C ARG A 389 4.18 33.02 12.05
N ALA A 390 4.09 31.92 12.81
CA ALA A 390 3.42 31.85 14.10
C ALA A 390 4.20 30.89 15.00
N SER A 391 4.16 31.07 16.32
CA SER A 391 4.98 30.31 17.26
C SER A 391 4.13 29.77 18.42
N SER A 392 4.48 28.62 18.97
CA SER A 392 3.80 28.07 20.14
C SER A 392 4.77 27.27 20.99
N MET A 393 4.46 27.22 22.28
CA MET A 393 5.13 26.30 23.22
C MET A 393 4.53 24.90 23.18
N SER A 394 3.40 24.70 22.49
CA SER A 394 2.78 23.39 22.31
C SER A 394 3.03 22.86 20.91
N GLU A 395 3.73 21.73 20.87
CA GLU A 395 4.07 20.98 19.66
C GLU A 395 2.81 20.38 18.98
N PRO A 396 1.89 19.70 19.70
CA PRO A 396 0.63 19.22 19.11
C PRO A 396 -0.22 20.30 18.44
N LEU A 397 -0.23 21.51 19.00
CA LEU A 397 -0.93 22.65 18.39
C LEU A 397 -0.28 23.06 17.06
N ILE A 398 1.05 23.14 17.04
CA ILE A 398 1.81 23.54 15.84
C ILE A 398 1.63 22.52 14.71
N GLU A 399 1.67 21.24 15.03
CA GLU A 399 1.42 20.16 14.08
C GLU A 399 -0.01 20.20 13.54
N GLY A 400 -1.00 20.37 14.43
CA GLY A 400 -2.40 20.49 14.03
C GLY A 400 -2.66 21.71 13.14
N ILE A 401 -2.05 22.86 13.44
CA ILE A 401 -2.17 24.07 12.60
C ILE A 401 -1.48 23.85 11.24
N ALA A 402 -0.33 23.17 11.19
CA ALA A 402 0.33 22.83 9.93
C ALA A 402 -0.55 21.94 9.04
N LEU A 403 -1.22 20.94 9.63
CA LEU A 403 -2.12 20.06 8.91
C LEU A 403 -3.40 20.79 8.44
N LEU A 404 -3.97 21.69 9.26
CA LEU A 404 -5.09 22.54 8.83
C LEU A 404 -4.69 23.53 7.72
N LEU A 405 -3.47 24.04 7.73
CA LEU A 405 -2.94 24.85 6.63
C LEU A 405 -2.87 24.02 5.34
N ALA A 406 -2.34 22.79 5.40
CA ALA A 406 -2.31 21.89 4.26
C ALA A 406 -3.72 21.61 3.74
N ARG A 407 -4.70 21.41 4.62
CA ARG A 407 -6.11 21.25 4.23
C ARG A 407 -6.66 22.39 3.38
N VAL A 408 -6.23 23.62 3.64
CA VAL A 408 -6.62 24.81 2.85
C VAL A 408 -5.63 25.11 1.71
N GLY A 409 -4.78 24.15 1.34
CA GLY A 409 -3.77 24.22 0.28
C GLY A 409 -2.56 25.10 0.61
N THR A 410 -2.35 25.43 1.88
CA THR A 410 -1.22 26.26 2.32
C THR A 410 -0.17 25.37 2.99
N TYR A 411 1.00 25.27 2.39
CA TYR A 411 2.09 24.52 2.98
C TYR A 411 2.92 25.39 3.95
N ALA A 412 3.28 24.83 5.11
CA ALA A 412 4.13 25.48 6.10
C ALA A 412 5.31 24.57 6.50
N THR A 413 6.46 25.20 6.77
CA THR A 413 7.63 24.55 7.36
C THR A 413 7.68 24.85 8.85
N ARG A 414 8.17 23.90 9.65
CA ARG A 414 8.40 24.02 11.08
C ARG A 414 9.89 24.28 11.36
N SER A 415 10.16 24.93 12.48
CA SER A 415 11.50 25.03 13.06
C SER A 415 11.37 25.16 14.56
N GLU A 416 12.29 24.59 15.32
CA GLU A 416 12.32 24.72 16.77
C GLU A 416 13.35 25.76 17.20
N GLN A 417 12.95 26.67 18.11
CA GLN A 417 13.84 27.66 18.69
C GLN A 417 13.47 27.91 20.16
N ASP A 418 14.45 27.77 21.06
CA ASP A 418 14.32 28.09 22.50
C ASP A 418 13.08 27.42 23.15
N ASP A 419 12.91 26.10 22.91
CA ASP A 419 11.78 25.27 23.36
C ASP A 419 10.40 25.70 22.78
N SER A 420 10.38 26.52 21.72
CA SER A 420 9.17 26.93 20.99
C SER A 420 9.18 26.45 19.54
N GLY A 421 8.07 25.85 19.10
CA GLY A 421 7.85 25.49 17.71
C GLY A 421 7.39 26.72 16.92
N THR A 422 8.04 27.00 15.80
CA THR A 422 7.66 28.09 14.88
C THR A 422 7.22 27.52 13.54
N LEU A 423 6.00 27.83 13.13
CA LEU A 423 5.54 27.64 11.77
C LEU A 423 5.93 28.81 10.89
N ARG A 424 6.34 28.51 9.68
CA ARG A 424 6.68 29.48 8.65
C ARG A 424 5.96 29.09 7.36
N ILE A 425 5.10 29.99 6.87
CA ILE A 425 4.52 29.92 5.54
C ILE A 425 5.52 30.56 4.56
N PRO A 426 6.15 29.79 3.66
CA PRO A 426 7.12 30.31 2.70
C PRO A 426 6.48 31.27 1.70
N ALA A 427 7.27 32.19 1.13
CA ALA A 427 6.79 33.22 0.20
C ALA A 427 5.84 32.67 -0.89
N LYS A 428 6.14 31.49 -1.44
CA LYS A 428 5.30 30.83 -2.45
C LYS A 428 3.82 30.73 -2.03
N PHE A 429 3.56 30.35 -0.79
CA PHE A 429 2.22 30.06 -0.30
C PHE A 429 1.54 31.27 0.35
N VAL A 430 2.24 32.40 0.50
CA VAL A 430 1.68 33.61 1.11
C VAL A 430 0.50 34.19 0.31
N PRO A 431 0.52 34.27 -1.05
CA PRO A 431 -0.65 34.72 -1.80
C PRO A 431 -1.89 33.85 -1.57
N GLN A 432 -1.73 32.53 -1.59
CA GLN A 432 -2.80 31.57 -1.34
C GLN A 432 -3.32 31.66 0.10
N PHE A 433 -2.42 31.82 1.07
CA PHE A 433 -2.79 32.06 2.46
C PHE A 433 -3.56 33.37 2.64
N ALA A 434 -3.13 34.45 1.98
CA ALA A 434 -3.82 35.74 2.03
C ALA A 434 -5.22 35.69 1.41
N GLU A 435 -5.40 34.91 0.33
CA GLU A 435 -6.67 34.72 -0.34
C GLU A 435 -7.64 33.82 0.45
N ARG A 436 -7.17 32.67 0.96
CA ARG A 436 -8.02 31.64 1.58
C ARG A 436 -8.22 31.84 3.08
N VAL A 437 -7.24 32.41 3.80
CA VAL A 437 -7.24 32.55 5.27
C VAL A 437 -7.22 34.02 5.69
N GLY A 438 -6.21 34.77 5.27
CA GLY A 438 -6.03 36.17 5.65
C GLY A 438 -5.72 36.41 7.13
N MET A 439 -5.69 37.68 7.52
CA MET A 439 -5.55 38.16 8.90
C MET A 439 -6.41 39.40 9.09
N VAL A 440 -6.71 39.77 10.34
CA VAL A 440 -7.47 40.99 10.65
C VAL A 440 -6.56 42.17 11.03
N GLY A 441 -7.12 43.38 10.91
CA GLY A 441 -6.49 44.61 11.41
C GLY A 441 -5.21 45.01 10.67
N GLU A 442 -4.21 45.48 11.43
CA GLU A 442 -2.95 45.97 10.86
C GLU A 442 -2.18 44.83 10.16
N ARG A 443 -2.16 43.65 10.78
CA ARG A 443 -1.49 42.46 10.23
C ARG A 443 -2.11 42.01 8.91
N GLY A 444 -3.44 42.10 8.78
CA GLY A 444 -4.14 41.86 7.52
C GLY A 444 -3.66 42.78 6.39
N SER A 445 -3.53 44.08 6.67
CA SER A 445 -3.02 45.05 5.68
C SER A 445 -1.57 44.77 5.29
N GLN A 446 -0.73 44.33 6.23
CA GLN A 446 0.66 43.93 5.96
C GLN A 446 0.72 42.67 5.11
N LEU A 447 -0.14 41.69 5.38
CA LEU A 447 -0.23 40.45 4.62
C LEU A 447 -0.66 40.70 3.17
N GLU A 448 -1.68 41.53 2.95
CA GLU A 448 -2.13 41.90 1.59
C GLU A 448 -1.01 42.61 0.80
N ALA A 449 -0.28 43.51 1.45
CA ALA A 449 0.86 44.20 0.83
C ALA A 449 1.97 43.21 0.47
N LEU A 450 2.32 42.30 1.38
CA LEU A 450 3.30 41.26 1.13
C LEU A 450 2.87 40.33 -0.02
N ALA A 451 1.63 39.87 -0.01
CA ALA A 451 1.09 38.97 -1.04
C ALA A 451 1.14 39.63 -2.44
N ALA A 452 0.87 40.94 -2.53
CA ALA A 452 0.95 41.69 -3.78
C ALA A 452 2.39 41.90 -4.28
N ASP A 453 3.37 41.94 -3.38
CA ASP A 453 4.79 42.14 -3.70
C ASP A 453 5.52 40.82 -4.07
N ILE A 454 4.91 39.66 -3.78
CA ILE A 454 5.52 38.35 -4.06
C ILE A 454 5.41 38.03 -5.55
N ASP A 455 6.57 37.80 -6.16
CA ASP A 455 6.68 37.34 -7.53
C ASP A 455 6.32 35.84 -7.64
N SER A 456 5.12 35.55 -8.15
CA SER A 456 4.67 34.17 -8.42
C SER A 456 5.57 33.42 -9.40
N ASP A 457 6.33 34.16 -10.22
CA ASP A 457 7.28 33.64 -11.21
C ASP A 457 8.69 33.42 -10.66
N GLY A 458 8.93 33.78 -9.39
CA GLY A 458 10.22 33.69 -8.70
C GLY A 458 10.72 32.25 -8.49
N PRO A 459 11.98 32.08 -8.03
CA PRO A 459 12.52 30.77 -7.70
C PRO A 459 11.75 30.12 -6.54
N ASP A 460 11.35 28.86 -6.75
CA ASP A 460 10.68 28.05 -5.74
C ASP A 460 11.67 27.06 -5.11
N ALA A 461 12.00 27.34 -3.85
CA ALA A 461 12.94 26.54 -3.07
C ALA A 461 12.24 25.52 -2.17
N THR A 462 10.92 25.63 -1.99
CA THR A 462 10.16 24.83 -1.02
C THR A 462 9.41 23.71 -1.71
N ASP A 463 8.74 23.96 -2.83
CA ASP A 463 7.98 22.94 -3.55
C ASP A 463 8.71 22.58 -4.85
N GLN A 464 9.61 21.60 -4.69
CA GLN A 464 10.46 21.10 -5.76
C GLN A 464 10.00 19.72 -6.19
N ILE A 465 10.01 19.49 -7.51
CA ILE A 465 9.80 18.19 -8.13
C ILE A 465 11.17 17.52 -8.33
N PRO A 466 11.45 16.41 -7.64
CA PRO A 466 12.72 15.70 -7.74
C PRO A 466 12.70 14.59 -8.79
N ASN A 467 13.88 14.06 -9.14
CA ASN A 467 14.06 12.76 -9.80
C ASN A 467 13.21 12.53 -11.07
N PHE A 468 13.24 13.50 -11.98
CA PHE A 468 12.54 13.42 -13.27
C PHE A 468 13.37 12.79 -14.41
N GLY A 469 14.52 12.21 -14.10
CA GLY A 469 15.40 11.55 -15.05
C GLY A 469 15.78 12.45 -16.23
N ASP A 470 15.66 11.89 -17.44
CA ASP A 470 15.92 12.60 -18.70
C ASP A 470 14.66 13.24 -19.31
N ALA A 471 13.48 13.06 -18.69
CA ALA A 471 12.19 13.52 -19.23
C ALA A 471 12.19 15.03 -19.54
N LEU A 472 12.71 15.83 -18.61
CA LEU A 472 12.83 17.28 -18.79
C LEU A 472 13.76 17.64 -19.95
N GLU A 473 14.87 16.93 -20.13
CA GLU A 473 15.80 17.17 -21.23
C GLU A 473 15.19 16.78 -22.58
N ALA A 474 14.50 15.65 -22.64
CA ALA A 474 13.82 15.15 -23.83
C ALA A 474 12.69 16.11 -24.28
N ALA A 475 11.77 16.42 -23.37
CA ALA A 475 10.62 17.29 -23.65
C ALA A 475 11.04 18.72 -24.05
N THR A 476 12.04 19.30 -23.37
CA THR A 476 12.56 20.63 -23.74
C THR A 476 13.31 20.62 -25.08
N ARG A 477 13.97 19.52 -25.44
CA ARG A 477 14.65 19.37 -26.74
C ARG A 477 13.64 19.30 -27.88
N ALA A 478 12.54 18.58 -27.70
CA ALA A 478 11.44 18.50 -28.67
C ALA A 478 10.80 19.88 -28.93
N ALA A 479 10.67 20.72 -27.89
CA ALA A 479 10.17 22.09 -28.01
C ALA A 479 11.21 23.13 -28.47
N GLY A 480 12.44 22.73 -28.81
CA GLY A 480 13.51 23.66 -29.21
C GLY A 480 13.98 24.60 -28.09
N ILE A 481 13.69 24.29 -26.83
CA ILE A 481 14.08 25.10 -25.68
C ILE A 481 15.59 24.91 -25.42
N PRO A 482 16.38 26.00 -25.29
CA PRO A 482 17.81 25.88 -25.06
C PRO A 482 18.15 25.17 -23.75
N GLN A 483 18.86 24.05 -23.84
CA GLN A 483 19.25 23.19 -22.70
C GLN A 483 19.96 23.95 -21.58
N ARG A 484 20.71 25.02 -21.89
CA ARG A 484 21.32 25.91 -20.88
C ARG A 484 20.32 26.46 -19.85
N GLN A 485 19.03 26.54 -20.18
CA GLN A 485 17.98 26.99 -19.26
C GLN A 485 17.71 25.93 -18.20
N ILE A 486 17.69 24.64 -18.56
CA ILE A 486 17.35 23.54 -17.64
C ILE A 486 18.56 22.77 -17.10
N ASN A 487 19.77 23.00 -17.62
CA ASN A 487 21.01 22.33 -17.18
C ASN A 487 21.20 22.23 -15.65
N SER A 488 20.85 23.27 -14.89
CA SER A 488 20.98 23.22 -13.42
C SER A 488 19.93 22.35 -12.76
N ALA A 489 18.73 22.26 -13.34
CA ALA A 489 17.65 21.42 -12.85
C ALA A 489 17.97 19.95 -13.17
N SER A 490 18.29 19.62 -14.42
CA SER A 490 18.61 18.25 -14.84
C SER A 490 19.84 17.69 -14.11
N LYS A 491 20.89 18.49 -13.91
CA LYS A 491 22.07 18.04 -13.15
C LYS A 491 21.80 17.78 -11.67
N ARG A 492 20.84 18.50 -11.08
CA ARG A 492 20.49 18.35 -9.67
C ARG A 492 19.31 17.41 -9.46
N GLN A 493 18.70 16.93 -10.55
CA GLN A 493 17.46 16.17 -10.56
C GLN A 493 16.38 16.80 -9.68
N ARG A 494 16.23 18.13 -9.77
CA ARG A 494 15.17 18.87 -9.05
C ARG A 494 14.84 20.22 -9.69
N ILE A 495 13.56 20.57 -9.69
CA ILE A 495 13.04 21.81 -10.25
C ILE A 495 11.83 22.31 -9.46
N GLY A 496 11.74 23.62 -9.19
CA GLY A 496 10.57 24.18 -8.52
C GLY A 496 9.29 24.02 -9.36
N ARG A 497 8.15 23.68 -8.73
CA ARG A 497 6.89 23.36 -9.42
C ARG A 497 6.43 24.47 -10.35
N ASN A 498 6.38 25.73 -9.89
CA ASN A 498 5.98 26.89 -10.72
C ASN A 498 6.86 27.06 -11.97
N ARG A 499 8.13 26.68 -11.88
CA ARG A 499 9.04 26.72 -13.02
C ARG A 499 8.77 25.56 -13.97
N LEU A 500 8.48 24.37 -13.45
CA LEU A 500 8.12 23.21 -14.26
C LEU A 500 6.79 23.43 -14.99
N THR A 501 5.76 23.93 -14.32
CA THR A 501 4.46 24.30 -14.92
C THR A 501 4.63 25.18 -16.16
N ARG A 502 5.44 26.25 -16.05
CA ARG A 502 5.69 27.14 -17.19
C ARG A 502 6.47 26.46 -18.32
N LEU A 503 7.34 25.51 -17.98
CA LEU A 503 8.08 24.75 -18.97
C LEU A 503 7.15 23.78 -19.69
N THR A 504 6.29 23.04 -18.98
CA THR A 504 5.32 22.11 -19.60
C THR A 504 4.33 22.86 -20.48
N GLU A 505 3.74 23.97 -20.00
CA GLU A 505 2.86 24.85 -20.81
C GLU A 505 3.56 25.46 -22.03
N ARG A 506 4.86 25.70 -21.94
CA ARG A 506 5.64 26.22 -23.07
C ARG A 506 5.98 25.11 -24.05
N ILE A 507 6.31 23.91 -23.56
CA ILE A 507 6.57 22.73 -24.39
C ILE A 507 5.31 22.37 -25.17
N ASP A 508 4.16 22.31 -24.52
CA ASP A 508 2.87 22.02 -25.16
C ASP A 508 2.53 23.01 -26.29
N ARG A 509 2.87 24.30 -26.11
CA ARG A 509 2.64 25.35 -27.12
C ARG A 509 3.67 25.41 -28.24
N GLU A 510 4.94 25.11 -27.95
CA GLU A 510 6.07 25.33 -28.88
C GLU A 510 6.54 24.06 -29.61
N ALA A 511 6.25 22.86 -29.10
CA ALA A 511 6.65 21.60 -29.73
C ALA A 511 5.87 21.33 -31.03
N GLU A 512 6.55 20.80 -32.04
CA GLU A 512 5.91 20.42 -33.32
C GLU A 512 4.95 19.22 -33.15
N SER A 513 5.26 18.34 -32.20
CA SER A 513 4.44 17.21 -31.76
C SER A 513 4.56 17.07 -30.24
N ARG A 514 3.48 16.64 -29.57
CA ARG A 514 3.46 16.41 -28.12
C ARG A 514 4.53 15.35 -27.76
N PRO A 515 5.51 15.66 -26.90
CA PRO A 515 6.50 14.69 -26.44
C PRO A 515 5.87 13.67 -25.49
N ASP A 516 6.27 12.41 -25.54
CA ASP A 516 5.76 11.36 -24.67
C ASP A 516 6.06 11.65 -23.20
N GLU A 517 7.19 12.31 -22.91
CA GLU A 517 7.61 12.64 -21.55
C GLU A 517 6.87 13.83 -20.94
N LEU A 518 6.05 14.55 -21.73
CA LEU A 518 5.31 15.72 -21.24
C LEU A 518 4.21 15.31 -20.25
N ASP A 519 3.57 14.16 -20.47
CA ASP A 519 2.47 13.69 -19.61
C ASP A 519 2.96 13.44 -18.18
N SER A 520 4.11 12.77 -18.00
CA SER A 520 4.70 12.51 -16.68
C SER A 520 5.15 13.79 -15.97
N LEU A 521 5.60 14.81 -16.72
CA LEU A 521 5.97 16.11 -16.14
C LEU A 521 4.75 16.95 -15.76
N GLU A 522 3.66 16.86 -16.53
CA GLU A 522 2.39 17.51 -16.21
C GLU A 522 1.72 16.85 -15.00
N GLN A 523 1.78 15.52 -14.88
CA GLN A 523 1.36 14.78 -13.70
C GLN A 523 2.10 15.26 -12.45
N ALA A 524 3.44 15.34 -12.52
CA ALA A 524 4.25 15.85 -11.41
C ALA A 524 3.90 17.28 -11.00
N VAL A 525 3.47 18.11 -11.95
CA VAL A 525 3.01 19.47 -11.67
C VAL A 525 1.64 19.46 -10.98
N ALA A 526 0.76 18.55 -11.37
CA ALA A 526 -0.60 18.43 -10.87
C ALA A 526 -0.73 17.67 -9.53
N GLY A 527 0.33 16.99 -9.07
CA GLY A 527 0.29 16.22 -7.83
C GLY A 527 0.04 17.06 -6.57
N ASP A 528 -0.59 16.45 -5.57
CA ASP A 528 -1.07 17.10 -4.33
C ASP A 528 -0.06 17.03 -3.18
N VAL A 529 1.16 16.57 -3.45
CA VAL A 529 2.24 16.40 -2.45
C VAL A 529 3.39 17.37 -2.67
N VAL A 530 3.99 17.86 -1.58
CA VAL A 530 5.32 18.47 -1.59
C VAL A 530 6.34 17.39 -1.30
N TRP A 531 7.27 17.19 -2.24
CA TRP A 531 8.41 16.31 -2.03
C TRP A 531 9.45 17.00 -1.16
N GLU A 532 9.75 16.39 -0.03
CA GLU A 532 10.66 16.92 0.99
C GLU A 532 11.90 16.07 1.13
N ARG A 533 13.04 16.71 1.38
CA ARG A 533 14.28 15.97 1.59
C ARG A 533 14.43 15.56 3.04
N ILE A 534 14.99 14.38 3.24
CA ILE A 534 15.41 13.91 4.55
C ILE A 534 16.62 14.74 5.01
N GLU A 535 16.49 15.41 6.14
CA GLU A 535 17.56 16.15 6.80
C GLU A 535 18.42 15.20 7.64
N SER A 536 17.79 14.36 8.46
CA SER A 536 18.49 13.43 9.34
C SER A 536 17.71 12.12 9.53
N ILE A 537 18.45 11.04 9.81
CA ILE A 537 17.92 9.73 10.18
C ILE A 537 18.65 9.28 11.43
N GLU A 538 17.91 9.01 12.50
CA GLU A 538 18.46 8.58 13.78
C GLU A 538 17.83 7.25 14.21
N THR A 539 18.61 6.37 14.82
CA THR A 539 18.06 5.16 15.47
C THR A 539 17.71 5.48 16.92
N ILE A 540 16.48 5.17 17.33
CA ILE A 540 15.97 5.43 18.67
C ILE A 540 15.55 4.12 19.36
N GLU A 541 15.75 4.03 20.67
CA GLU A 541 15.22 2.94 21.49
C GLU A 541 13.72 3.15 21.73
N HIS A 542 12.95 2.07 21.71
CA HIS A 542 11.50 2.10 21.93
C HIS A 542 11.08 1.03 22.96
N HIS A 543 9.98 1.27 23.66
CA HIS A 543 9.53 0.39 24.77
C HIS A 543 8.05 -0.03 24.69
N ASP A 544 7.32 0.38 23.66
CA ASP A 544 5.98 -0.14 23.40
C ASP A 544 6.02 -1.64 23.07
N GLU A 545 4.96 -2.36 23.46
CA GLU A 545 4.84 -3.80 23.22
C GLU A 545 4.61 -4.13 21.74
N PHE A 546 3.85 -3.27 21.04
CA PHE A 546 3.48 -3.47 19.65
C PHE A 546 3.76 -2.25 18.77
N VAL A 547 4.04 -2.55 17.50
CA VAL A 547 4.00 -1.61 16.37
C VAL A 547 2.84 -1.98 15.45
N TYR A 548 2.32 -1.01 14.72
CA TYR A 548 1.04 -1.08 14.01
C TYR A 548 1.17 -0.69 12.54
N ASP A 549 0.28 -1.21 11.71
CA ASP A 549 0.16 -0.86 10.30
C ASP A 549 -1.30 -0.90 9.83
N LEU A 550 -1.58 -0.21 8.72
CA LEU A 550 -2.91 -0.20 8.07
C LEU A 550 -2.74 -0.76 6.67
N SER A 551 -3.64 -1.61 6.17
CA SER A 551 -3.73 -1.90 4.72
C SER A 551 -4.76 -0.96 4.09
N VAL A 552 -4.39 -0.31 2.99
CA VAL A 552 -5.17 0.74 2.34
C VAL A 552 -5.18 0.47 0.84
N GLN A 553 -6.36 0.49 0.23
CA GLN A 553 -6.54 0.17 -1.17
C GLN A 553 -5.57 0.95 -2.10
N GLY A 554 -5.02 0.31 -3.13
CA GLY A 554 -4.19 0.96 -4.16
C GLY A 554 -2.69 0.90 -3.86
N LEU A 555 -1.99 2.04 -3.84
CA LEU A 555 -0.54 2.08 -3.54
C LEU A 555 -0.19 1.77 -2.08
N GLU A 556 -1.15 1.31 -1.27
CA GLU A 556 -0.88 0.97 0.11
C GLU A 556 -0.18 2.10 0.87
N THR A 557 -0.75 3.30 0.86
CA THR A 557 -0.18 4.42 1.62
C THR A 557 -1.20 5.07 2.54
N PHE A 558 -0.74 5.61 3.66
CA PHE A 558 -1.51 6.45 4.57
C PHE A 558 -0.72 7.68 4.98
N THR A 559 -1.42 8.67 5.54
CA THR A 559 -0.85 9.95 5.95
C THR A 559 -0.83 10.07 7.47
N THR A 560 0.32 10.43 8.03
CA THR A 560 0.46 10.75 9.46
C THR A 560 -0.08 12.14 9.80
N ALA A 561 -0.29 12.44 11.08
CA ALA A 561 -0.73 13.77 11.53
C ALA A 561 0.30 14.88 11.23
N GLU A 562 1.58 14.52 11.08
CA GLU A 562 2.62 15.44 10.61
C GLU A 562 2.47 15.76 9.11
N GLY A 563 1.62 15.02 8.39
CA GLY A 563 1.39 15.15 6.96
C GLY A 563 2.39 14.39 6.12
N VAL A 564 3.21 13.50 6.70
CA VAL A 564 4.12 12.62 5.97
C VAL A 564 3.34 11.43 5.45
N VAL A 565 3.53 11.06 4.19
CA VAL A 565 2.89 9.88 3.60
C VAL A 565 3.84 8.69 3.66
N THR A 566 3.35 7.58 4.23
CA THR A 566 4.06 6.31 4.40
C THR A 566 3.41 5.19 3.62
N HIS A 567 4.12 4.08 3.46
CA HIS A 567 3.65 2.89 2.74
C HIS A 567 3.43 1.72 3.71
N ASN A 568 2.38 0.93 3.45
CA ASN A 568 1.95 -0.21 4.24
C ASN A 568 2.74 -1.46 3.86
N THR A 569 2.46 -2.58 4.50
CA THR A 569 3.18 -3.85 4.25
C THR A 569 2.31 -5.09 4.29
N MET A 570 1.02 -4.98 3.97
CA MET A 570 0.15 -6.16 3.91
C MET A 570 0.02 -6.68 2.48
N ASN A 571 0.92 -7.60 2.12
CA ASN A 571 0.83 -8.44 0.92
C ASN A 571 -0.37 -9.42 0.98
N THR A 572 -1.59 -8.90 1.01
CA THR A 572 -2.82 -9.68 0.77
C THR A 572 -3.78 -8.83 -0.03
N PHE A 573 -3.72 -8.95 -1.37
CA PHE A 573 -4.66 -8.33 -2.29
C PHE A 573 -5.79 -9.30 -2.67
N HIS A 574 -6.99 -8.77 -2.89
CA HIS A 574 -8.12 -9.50 -3.44
C HIS A 574 -8.04 -9.57 -4.98
N TYR A 575 -8.40 -10.73 -5.55
CA TYR A 575 -8.45 -10.93 -7.00
C TYR A 575 -9.42 -9.96 -7.67
N ALA A 576 -9.01 -9.38 -8.81
CA ALA A 576 -9.80 -8.40 -9.54
C ALA A 576 -11.23 -8.91 -9.86
N GLY A 577 -12.21 -8.40 -9.12
CA GLY A 577 -13.64 -8.68 -9.34
C GLY A 577 -14.24 -9.81 -8.49
N VAL A 578 -13.54 -10.37 -7.51
CA VAL A 578 -14.10 -11.33 -6.53
C VAL A 578 -13.69 -10.91 -5.11
N ALA A 579 -14.52 -10.11 -4.45
CA ALA A 579 -14.28 -9.57 -3.09
C ALA A 579 -14.29 -10.62 -1.96
N GLU A 580 -14.30 -11.93 -2.28
CA GLU A 580 -14.56 -13.01 -1.31
C GLU A 580 -13.53 -14.16 -1.33
N ILE A 581 -12.53 -14.14 -2.24
CA ILE A 581 -11.47 -15.16 -2.30
C ILE A 581 -10.10 -14.46 -2.21
N ASP A 582 -9.34 -14.79 -1.17
CA ASP A 582 -7.99 -14.27 -0.95
C ASP A 582 -6.98 -15.00 -1.84
N VAL A 583 -6.16 -14.25 -2.58
CA VAL A 583 -5.12 -14.81 -3.47
C VAL A 583 -3.78 -14.13 -3.20
N THR A 584 -2.67 -14.86 -3.12
CA THR A 584 -1.32 -14.33 -3.13
C THR A 584 -1.10 -13.68 -4.49
N GLN A 585 -0.90 -12.36 -4.48
CA GLN A 585 -0.61 -11.56 -5.66
C GLN A 585 0.69 -10.78 -5.49
N GLY A 586 1.15 -10.15 -6.56
CA GLY A 586 2.37 -9.34 -6.58
C GLY A 586 3.67 -10.13 -6.38
N LEU A 587 4.63 -9.52 -5.68
CA LEU A 587 5.97 -10.08 -5.52
C LEU A 587 6.00 -11.47 -4.84
N PRO A 588 5.25 -11.73 -3.75
CA PRO A 588 5.19 -13.06 -3.15
C PRO A 588 4.79 -14.14 -4.15
N ARG A 589 3.79 -13.85 -4.99
CA ARG A 589 3.33 -14.78 -6.02
C ARG A 589 4.38 -15.05 -7.10
N LEU A 590 5.10 -14.01 -7.53
CA LEU A 590 6.24 -14.17 -8.43
C LEU A 590 7.33 -15.05 -7.82
N ILE A 591 7.62 -14.87 -6.53
CA ILE A 591 8.58 -15.71 -5.80
C ILE A 591 8.11 -17.16 -5.78
N GLU A 592 6.83 -17.43 -5.46
CA GLU A 592 6.27 -18.79 -5.46
C GLU A 592 6.46 -19.49 -6.81
N LEU A 593 6.16 -18.78 -7.91
CA LEU A 593 6.28 -19.29 -9.27
C LEU A 593 7.75 -19.58 -9.62
N VAL A 594 8.65 -18.62 -9.39
CA VAL A 594 10.08 -18.72 -9.72
C VAL A 594 10.81 -19.77 -8.86
N ASP A 595 10.43 -19.91 -7.58
CA ASP A 595 10.93 -20.97 -6.69
C ASP A 595 10.25 -22.32 -6.95
N ALA A 596 9.30 -22.39 -7.88
CA ALA A 596 8.53 -23.56 -8.21
C ALA A 596 7.97 -24.26 -6.95
N ARG A 597 7.36 -23.50 -6.02
CA ARG A 597 6.78 -24.06 -4.80
C ARG A 597 5.74 -25.13 -5.12
N LYS A 598 5.76 -26.23 -4.37
CA LYS A 598 4.89 -27.40 -4.61
C LYS A 598 3.39 -27.12 -4.39
N THR A 599 3.12 -26.26 -3.42
CA THR A 599 1.78 -25.77 -3.08
C THR A 599 1.91 -24.26 -2.91
N PRO A 600 1.12 -23.46 -3.64
CA PRO A 600 1.08 -22.01 -3.44
C PRO A 600 0.45 -21.66 -2.10
N ASP A 601 0.70 -20.46 -1.57
CA ASP A 601 0.21 -20.09 -0.24
C ASP A 601 -1.32 -19.91 -0.23
N THR A 602 -1.92 -19.46 -1.35
CA THR A 602 -3.37 -19.48 -1.58
C THR A 602 -3.72 -20.22 -2.89
N PRO A 603 -3.95 -21.53 -2.85
CA PRO A 603 -4.34 -22.29 -4.03
C PRO A 603 -5.76 -21.91 -4.49
N THR A 604 -5.95 -21.72 -5.79
CA THR A 604 -7.25 -21.41 -6.40
C THR A 604 -7.43 -22.11 -7.74
N MET A 605 -8.69 -22.35 -8.13
CA MET A 605 -9.05 -22.90 -9.43
C MET A 605 -10.16 -22.08 -10.10
N HIS A 606 -10.07 -22.01 -11.43
CA HIS A 606 -11.09 -21.47 -12.30
C HIS A 606 -11.74 -22.65 -13.03
N VAL A 607 -12.93 -23.02 -12.61
CA VAL A 607 -13.63 -24.21 -13.09
C VAL A 607 -14.75 -23.77 -14.03
N TYR A 608 -14.57 -24.06 -15.31
CA TYR A 608 -15.59 -23.82 -16.32
C TYR A 608 -16.58 -24.99 -16.34
N LEU A 609 -17.82 -24.69 -16.67
CA LEU A 609 -18.89 -25.69 -16.74
C LEU A 609 -19.20 -26.06 -18.20
N ASP A 610 -19.68 -27.28 -18.40
CA ASP A 610 -20.19 -27.73 -19.70
C ASP A 610 -21.42 -26.90 -20.13
N GLU A 611 -21.72 -26.86 -21.43
CA GLU A 611 -22.81 -26.04 -22.00
C GLU A 611 -24.18 -26.27 -21.31
N GLU A 612 -24.43 -27.49 -20.79
CA GLU A 612 -25.68 -27.83 -20.09
C GLU A 612 -25.80 -27.24 -18.68
N HIS A 613 -24.67 -26.93 -18.03
CA HIS A 613 -24.60 -26.42 -16.65
C HIS A 613 -24.24 -24.92 -16.62
N ALA A 614 -23.45 -24.46 -17.59
CA ALA A 614 -23.02 -23.06 -17.71
C ALA A 614 -24.16 -22.05 -17.91
N GLY A 615 -25.31 -22.47 -18.44
CA GLY A 615 -26.46 -21.59 -18.70
C GLY A 615 -27.51 -21.50 -17.58
N ASP A 616 -27.41 -22.36 -16.56
CA ASP A 616 -28.42 -22.49 -15.51
C ASP A 616 -27.78 -22.49 -14.12
N ARG A 617 -28.15 -21.50 -13.29
CA ARG A 617 -27.59 -21.32 -11.95
C ARG A 617 -27.89 -22.50 -11.03
N GLU A 618 -29.06 -23.12 -11.14
CA GLU A 618 -29.43 -24.24 -10.28
C GLU A 618 -28.53 -25.46 -10.57
N ARG A 619 -28.23 -25.69 -11.85
CA ARG A 619 -27.34 -26.76 -12.30
C ARG A 619 -25.86 -26.49 -11.97
N ALA A 620 -25.42 -25.24 -12.08
CA ALA A 620 -24.08 -24.85 -11.63
C ALA A 620 -23.89 -25.13 -10.14
N HIS A 621 -24.95 -24.94 -9.34
CA HIS A 621 -24.92 -25.20 -7.90
C HIS A 621 -24.80 -26.70 -7.56
N GLU A 622 -25.35 -27.58 -8.39
CA GLU A 622 -25.15 -29.03 -8.25
C GLU A 622 -23.66 -29.42 -8.34
N VAL A 623 -22.90 -28.74 -9.20
CA VAL A 623 -21.44 -28.94 -9.35
C VAL A 623 -20.70 -28.36 -8.15
N VAL A 624 -21.12 -27.20 -7.63
CA VAL A 624 -20.56 -26.61 -6.40
C VAL A 624 -20.61 -27.58 -5.23
N TRP A 625 -21.76 -28.23 -5.00
CA TRP A 625 -21.90 -29.18 -3.89
C TRP A 625 -21.05 -30.44 -4.01
N ARG A 626 -20.59 -30.77 -5.22
CA ARG A 626 -19.66 -31.89 -5.45
C ARG A 626 -18.21 -31.50 -5.19
N ILE A 627 -17.88 -30.22 -5.33
CA ILE A 627 -16.53 -29.69 -5.17
C ILE A 627 -16.29 -29.24 -3.72
N GLU A 628 -17.19 -28.43 -3.16
CA GLU A 628 -17.02 -27.76 -1.87
C GLU A 628 -17.02 -28.74 -0.68
N ALA A 629 -15.96 -28.71 0.13
CA ALA A 629 -15.84 -29.50 1.34
C ALA A 629 -16.95 -29.17 2.34
N THR A 630 -17.70 -30.19 2.75
CA THR A 630 -18.76 -30.08 3.75
C THR A 630 -18.27 -30.73 5.04
N ARG A 631 -18.02 -29.89 6.06
CA ARG A 631 -17.61 -30.30 7.41
C ARG A 631 -18.80 -30.33 8.36
N ILE A 632 -18.61 -30.89 9.56
CA ILE A 632 -19.68 -31.09 10.54
C ILE A 632 -20.46 -29.81 10.89
N LEU A 633 -19.78 -28.66 10.96
CA LEU A 633 -20.37 -27.36 11.28
C LEU A 633 -21.34 -26.85 10.21
N ALA A 634 -21.20 -27.30 8.97
CA ALA A 634 -22.17 -26.98 7.92
C ALA A 634 -23.42 -27.87 8.03
N LEU A 635 -23.29 -29.07 8.59
CA LEU A 635 -24.36 -30.07 8.66
C LEU A 635 -25.21 -29.98 9.93
N GLY A 636 -24.69 -29.41 11.02
CA GLY A 636 -25.43 -29.33 12.28
C GLY A 636 -24.65 -28.74 13.45
N ASP A 637 -25.31 -28.72 14.61
CA ASP A 637 -24.75 -28.22 15.86
C ASP A 637 -24.07 -29.33 16.65
N VAL A 638 -22.85 -29.08 17.14
CA VAL A 638 -22.09 -30.03 17.96
C VAL A 638 -22.15 -29.61 19.42
N SER A 639 -22.57 -30.51 20.30
CA SER A 639 -22.63 -30.30 21.74
C SER A 639 -21.90 -31.42 22.50
N THR A 640 -21.33 -31.07 23.65
CA THR A 640 -20.54 -32.02 24.45
C THR A 640 -21.15 -32.16 25.85
N ASN A 641 -21.54 -33.37 26.22
CA ASN A 641 -22.02 -33.71 27.54
C ASN A 641 -20.89 -34.31 28.37
N VAL A 642 -20.29 -33.48 29.24
CA VAL A 642 -19.18 -33.87 30.13
C VAL A 642 -19.63 -34.84 31.24
N ALA A 643 -20.92 -34.86 31.59
CA ALA A 643 -21.43 -35.76 32.64
C ALA A 643 -21.54 -37.20 32.13
N ASP A 644 -22.00 -37.36 30.89
CA ASP A 644 -22.21 -38.66 30.25
C ASP A 644 -21.04 -39.07 29.34
N MET A 645 -20.04 -38.20 29.16
CA MET A 645 -18.87 -38.39 28.28
C MET A 645 -19.29 -38.69 26.83
N LEU A 646 -20.25 -37.91 26.33
CA LEU A 646 -20.78 -38.05 24.97
C LEU A 646 -20.67 -36.73 24.19
N VAL A 647 -20.39 -36.84 22.91
CA VAL A 647 -20.57 -35.80 21.90
C VAL A 647 -21.90 -36.08 21.21
N GLN A 648 -22.75 -35.08 21.14
CA GLN A 648 -24.03 -35.12 20.45
C GLN A 648 -24.00 -34.12 19.29
N VAL A 649 -24.25 -34.59 18.09
CA VAL A 649 -24.40 -33.76 16.89
C VAL A 649 -25.86 -33.76 16.48
N ASP A 650 -26.46 -32.57 16.44
CA ASP A 650 -27.83 -32.38 15.96
C ASP A 650 -27.79 -31.88 14.51
N LEU A 651 -28.11 -32.77 13.57
CA LEU A 651 -28.04 -32.48 12.14
C LEU A 651 -29.28 -31.69 11.67
N ASN A 652 -29.05 -30.77 10.74
CA ASN A 652 -30.10 -29.94 10.14
C ASN A 652 -30.68 -30.63 8.90
N GLU A 653 -31.97 -31.01 8.93
CA GLU A 653 -32.67 -31.66 7.82
C GLU A 653 -32.57 -30.89 6.50
N GLN A 654 -32.64 -29.56 6.54
CA GLN A 654 -32.57 -28.73 5.34
C GLN A 654 -31.18 -28.81 4.70
N THR A 655 -30.11 -28.71 5.49
CA THR A 655 -28.75 -28.76 4.96
C THR A 655 -28.37 -30.15 4.45
N LEU A 656 -28.89 -31.19 5.08
CA LEU A 656 -28.75 -32.58 4.63
C LEU A 656 -29.42 -32.81 3.26
N GLU A 657 -30.62 -32.26 3.06
CA GLU A 657 -31.32 -32.30 1.76
C GLU A 657 -30.55 -31.54 0.68
N GLU A 658 -30.08 -30.32 0.97
CA GLU A 658 -29.30 -29.48 0.03
C GLU A 658 -27.97 -30.15 -0.35
N ARG A 659 -27.26 -30.73 0.61
CA ARG A 659 -25.98 -31.42 0.36
C ARG A 659 -26.18 -32.87 -0.13
N MET A 660 -27.42 -33.35 -0.28
CA MET A 660 -27.75 -34.74 -0.68
C MET A 660 -26.97 -35.79 0.14
N ILE A 661 -26.92 -35.63 1.46
CA ILE A 661 -26.26 -36.55 2.39
C ILE A 661 -27.27 -37.00 3.46
N THR A 662 -27.27 -38.28 3.79
CA THR A 662 -28.20 -38.86 4.76
C THR A 662 -27.60 -38.87 6.18
N PRO A 663 -28.43 -38.77 7.24
CA PRO A 663 -27.96 -38.93 8.61
C PRO A 663 -27.23 -40.25 8.87
N GLU A 664 -27.63 -41.31 8.18
CA GLU A 664 -26.96 -42.61 8.22
C GLU A 664 -25.54 -42.55 7.67
N GLU A 665 -25.34 -41.92 6.51
CA GLU A 665 -24.01 -41.73 5.91
C GLU A 665 -23.10 -40.88 6.81
N VAL A 666 -23.64 -39.84 7.45
CA VAL A 666 -22.88 -39.02 8.42
C VAL A 666 -22.44 -39.87 9.61
N ALA A 667 -23.30 -40.73 10.15
CA ALA A 667 -22.97 -41.60 11.27
C ALA A 667 -21.90 -42.65 10.89
N GLU A 668 -22.01 -43.26 9.70
CA GLU A 668 -21.02 -44.21 9.18
C GLU A 668 -19.64 -43.55 9.01
N ILE A 669 -19.58 -42.34 8.45
CA ILE A 669 -18.31 -41.59 8.29
C ILE A 669 -17.66 -41.28 9.64
N ILE A 670 -18.45 -40.94 10.66
CA ILE A 670 -17.95 -40.66 12.02
C ILE A 670 -17.40 -41.95 12.66
N GLU A 671 -18.12 -43.06 12.54
CA GLU A 671 -17.70 -44.37 13.07
C GLU A 671 -16.39 -44.82 12.42
N ASP A 672 -16.28 -44.72 11.09
CA ASP A 672 -15.10 -45.14 10.34
C ASP A 672 -13.87 -44.24 10.58
N SER A 673 -14.06 -42.92 10.65
CA SER A 673 -12.95 -41.96 10.80
C SER A 673 -12.44 -41.86 12.24
N LEU A 674 -13.33 -41.88 13.23
CA LEU A 674 -12.97 -41.74 14.66
C LEU A 674 -12.76 -43.10 15.36
N GLY A 675 -13.24 -44.20 14.78
CA GLY A 675 -13.11 -45.54 15.35
C GLY A 675 -13.89 -45.73 16.66
N VAL A 676 -15.03 -45.03 16.81
CA VAL A 676 -15.88 -45.02 18.01
C VAL A 676 -17.25 -45.61 17.70
N ASP A 677 -17.91 -46.20 18.71
CA ASP A 677 -19.30 -46.64 18.56
C ASP A 677 -20.24 -45.41 18.44
N VAL A 678 -20.96 -45.32 17.31
CA VAL A 678 -21.89 -44.22 17.02
C VAL A 678 -23.34 -44.70 17.17
N VAL A 679 -24.18 -43.92 17.86
CA VAL A 679 -25.62 -44.14 17.99
C VAL A 679 -26.37 -43.04 17.26
N GLN A 680 -27.04 -43.40 16.17
CA GLN A 680 -27.90 -42.50 15.41
C GLN A 680 -29.37 -42.62 15.86
N SER A 681 -30.03 -41.49 16.10
CA SER A 681 -31.46 -41.37 16.37
C SER A 681 -32.07 -40.25 15.52
N GLU A 682 -32.77 -40.60 14.44
CA GLU A 682 -33.31 -39.64 13.47
C GLU A 682 -32.20 -38.73 12.91
N THR A 683 -32.16 -37.45 13.32
CA THR A 683 -31.15 -36.46 12.92
C THR A 683 -30.07 -36.22 13.97
N THR A 684 -30.14 -36.90 15.12
CA THR A 684 -29.15 -36.77 16.19
C THR A 684 -28.17 -37.93 16.14
N VAL A 685 -26.87 -37.62 16.21
CA VAL A 685 -25.76 -38.60 16.22
C VAL A 685 -24.99 -38.45 17.53
N GLU A 686 -24.87 -39.54 18.30
CA GLU A 686 -24.18 -39.55 19.59
C GLU A 686 -22.99 -40.52 19.58
N PHE A 687 -21.85 -40.11 20.10
CA PHE A 687 -20.65 -40.95 20.25
C PHE A 687 -19.76 -40.47 21.40
N GLY A 688 -18.81 -41.28 21.85
CA GLY A 688 -17.90 -40.92 22.94
C GLY A 688 -16.71 -41.85 23.05
N PRO A 689 -15.72 -41.53 23.90
CA PRO A 689 -14.52 -42.33 24.04
C PRO A 689 -14.80 -43.68 24.73
N ASP A 690 -14.11 -44.74 24.29
CA ASP A 690 -14.18 -46.10 24.87
C ASP A 690 -13.96 -46.14 26.39
N GLN A 691 -13.18 -45.19 26.91
CA GLN A 691 -12.94 -45.00 28.34
C GLN A 691 -13.23 -43.55 28.74
N PRO A 692 -13.86 -43.32 29.91
CA PRO A 692 -14.25 -42.00 30.35
C PRO A 692 -13.01 -41.13 30.64
N SER A 693 -12.69 -40.26 29.70
CA SER A 693 -11.53 -39.37 29.73
C SER A 693 -11.94 -38.03 29.11
N TYR A 694 -11.86 -36.97 29.90
CA TYR A 694 -12.18 -35.61 29.44
C TYR A 694 -11.24 -35.16 28.31
N ARG A 695 -9.98 -35.58 28.36
CA ARG A 695 -9.00 -35.27 27.32
C ARG A 695 -9.36 -35.93 25.99
N ASP A 696 -9.72 -37.21 26.04
CA ASP A 696 -10.04 -37.97 24.82
C ASP A 696 -11.37 -37.50 24.23
N LEU A 697 -12.33 -37.06 25.07
CA LEU A 697 -13.56 -36.42 24.62
C LEU A 697 -13.30 -35.11 23.86
N LEU A 698 -12.42 -34.23 24.38
CA LEU A 698 -12.04 -33.01 23.66
C LEU A 698 -11.29 -33.32 22.37
N GLN A 699 -10.42 -34.33 22.37
CA GLN A 699 -9.70 -34.75 21.17
C GLN A 699 -10.67 -35.26 20.09
N LEU A 700 -11.69 -36.05 20.46
CA LEU A 700 -12.72 -36.50 19.52
C LEU A 700 -13.53 -35.34 18.93
N VAL A 701 -13.78 -34.27 19.69
CA VAL A 701 -14.47 -33.07 19.17
C VAL A 701 -13.59 -32.32 18.17
N GLU A 702 -12.29 -32.20 18.43
CA GLU A 702 -11.36 -31.58 17.48
C GLU A 702 -11.19 -32.43 16.21
N GLU A 703 -11.03 -33.75 16.35
CA GLU A 703 -10.94 -34.66 15.20
C GLU A 703 -12.25 -34.66 14.39
N LEU A 704 -13.42 -34.57 15.03
CA LEU A 704 -14.71 -34.44 14.33
C LEU A 704 -14.79 -33.19 13.45
N ARG A 705 -14.18 -32.08 13.86
CA ARG A 705 -14.21 -30.80 13.12
C ARG A 705 -13.41 -30.86 11.83
N GLU A 706 -12.39 -31.71 11.77
CA GLU A 706 -11.51 -31.88 10.61
C GLU A 706 -12.08 -32.86 9.57
N ILE A 707 -13.05 -33.70 9.95
CA ILE A 707 -13.65 -34.68 9.03
C ILE A 707 -14.48 -33.99 7.94
N VAL A 708 -14.19 -34.36 6.69
CA VAL A 708 -14.99 -33.99 5.52
C VAL A 708 -16.03 -35.07 5.23
N PHE A 709 -17.30 -34.67 5.22
CA PHE A 709 -18.43 -35.56 5.01
C PHE A 709 -18.81 -35.68 3.54
N LYS A 710 -18.54 -34.63 2.75
CA LYS A 710 -18.81 -34.59 1.32
C LYS A 710 -17.96 -33.51 0.64
N GLY A 711 -17.69 -33.67 -0.65
CA GLY A 711 -16.85 -32.74 -1.42
C GLY A 711 -15.37 -33.14 -1.42
N ILE A 712 -14.52 -32.23 -1.89
CA ILE A 712 -13.07 -32.43 -1.95
C ILE A 712 -12.42 -31.69 -0.79
N ASP A 713 -11.64 -32.39 0.05
CA ASP A 713 -11.06 -31.84 1.28
C ASP A 713 -10.15 -30.64 1.03
N GLU A 714 -9.37 -30.66 -0.06
CA GLU A 714 -8.49 -29.55 -0.41
C GLU A 714 -9.23 -28.29 -0.89
N VAL A 715 -10.56 -28.31 -1.07
CA VAL A 715 -11.36 -27.18 -1.53
C VAL A 715 -12.33 -26.70 -0.44
N SER A 716 -11.96 -25.62 0.25
CA SER A 716 -12.71 -25.07 1.38
C SER A 716 -14.00 -24.38 0.95
N ARG A 717 -13.97 -23.66 -0.18
CA ARG A 717 -15.09 -22.80 -0.61
C ARG A 717 -15.16 -22.70 -2.13
N VAL A 718 -16.39 -22.57 -2.66
CA VAL A 718 -16.63 -22.36 -4.10
C VAL A 718 -17.61 -21.22 -4.35
N VAL A 719 -17.22 -20.26 -5.18
CA VAL A 719 -18.01 -19.09 -5.55
C VAL A 719 -18.47 -19.20 -7.01
N ILE A 720 -19.77 -18.97 -7.26
CA ILE A 720 -20.34 -18.96 -8.61
C ILE A 720 -20.39 -17.53 -9.14
N ARG A 721 -19.79 -17.27 -10.31
CA ARG A 721 -19.87 -15.99 -11.01
C ARG A 721 -20.47 -16.17 -12.40
N LYS A 722 -21.16 -15.15 -12.90
CA LYS A 722 -21.61 -15.08 -14.29
C LYS A 722 -20.65 -14.17 -15.07
N GLU A 723 -20.00 -14.69 -16.09
CA GLU A 723 -19.00 -13.98 -16.89
C GLU A 723 -19.42 -13.87 -18.36
N GLU A 724 -19.04 -12.76 -19.01
CA GLU A 724 -19.16 -12.62 -20.46
C GLU A 724 -17.95 -13.30 -21.13
N THR A 725 -18.19 -14.47 -21.71
CA THR A 725 -17.19 -15.21 -22.49
C THR A 725 -17.43 -15.02 -23.99
N ASP A 726 -16.49 -15.48 -24.82
CA ASP A 726 -16.67 -15.52 -26.29
C ASP A 726 -17.92 -16.32 -26.75
N ARG A 727 -18.47 -17.17 -25.88
CA ARG A 727 -19.69 -17.96 -26.11
C ARG A 727 -20.97 -17.30 -25.58
N GLY A 728 -20.86 -16.13 -24.95
CA GLY A 728 -21.94 -15.40 -24.29
C GLY A 728 -21.80 -15.41 -22.77
N GLU A 729 -22.89 -15.08 -22.08
CA GLU A 729 -22.89 -15.07 -20.62
C GLU A 729 -22.98 -16.51 -20.06
N GLU A 730 -21.96 -16.96 -19.33
CA GLU A 730 -21.85 -18.30 -18.75
C GLU A 730 -21.55 -18.23 -17.24
N PHE A 731 -21.97 -19.23 -16.47
CA PHE A 731 -21.58 -19.40 -15.06
C PHE A 731 -20.23 -20.12 -14.95
N VAL A 732 -19.30 -19.54 -14.20
CA VAL A 732 -17.95 -20.05 -13.91
C VAL A 732 -17.78 -20.17 -12.39
N LEU A 733 -17.10 -21.21 -11.93
CA LEU A 733 -16.83 -21.44 -10.51
C LEU A 733 -15.40 -21.05 -10.16
N TYR A 734 -15.23 -20.38 -9.03
CA TYR A 734 -13.93 -20.01 -8.46
C TYR A 734 -13.78 -20.74 -7.13
N THR A 735 -12.67 -21.42 -6.92
CA THR A 735 -12.43 -22.19 -5.70
C THR A 735 -11.36 -21.56 -4.83
N GLU A 736 -11.56 -21.66 -3.52
CA GLU A 736 -10.53 -21.49 -2.51
C GLU A 736 -10.02 -22.89 -2.16
N GLY A 737 -8.74 -23.15 -2.42
CA GLY A 737 -8.21 -24.50 -2.48
C GLY A 737 -8.04 -25.03 -3.91
N SER A 738 -7.14 -26.00 -4.09
CA SER A 738 -6.90 -26.66 -5.38
C SER A 738 -6.78 -28.17 -5.25
N ALA A 739 -7.54 -28.87 -6.11
CA ALA A 739 -7.49 -30.31 -6.32
C ALA A 739 -7.83 -30.58 -7.79
N PHE A 740 -7.02 -30.00 -8.67
CA PHE A 740 -7.35 -29.87 -10.10
C PHE A 740 -7.65 -31.22 -10.76
N GLY A 741 -6.89 -32.26 -10.43
CA GLY A 741 -7.11 -33.60 -10.98
C GLY A 741 -8.50 -34.16 -10.65
N ASP A 742 -8.92 -34.06 -9.39
CA ASP A 742 -10.20 -34.59 -8.92
C ASP A 742 -11.37 -33.77 -9.47
N VAL A 743 -11.20 -32.46 -9.61
CA VAL A 743 -12.23 -31.57 -10.17
C VAL A 743 -12.50 -31.84 -11.64
N LEU A 744 -11.47 -32.15 -12.44
CA LEU A 744 -11.64 -32.44 -13.88
C LEU A 744 -12.49 -33.69 -14.16
N ASP A 745 -12.56 -34.63 -13.20
CA ASP A 745 -13.34 -35.87 -13.31
C ASP A 745 -14.81 -35.68 -12.89
N ILE A 746 -15.20 -34.51 -12.36
CA ILE A 746 -16.57 -34.24 -11.94
C ILE A 746 -17.47 -33.97 -13.15
N GLU A 747 -18.57 -34.74 -13.25
CA GLU A 747 -19.59 -34.52 -14.27
C GLU A 747 -20.21 -33.11 -14.14
N GLY A 748 -20.16 -32.35 -15.24
CA GLY A 748 -20.60 -30.96 -15.33
C GLY A 748 -19.44 -29.96 -15.47
N VAL A 749 -18.20 -30.38 -15.19
CA VAL A 749 -16.99 -29.57 -15.37
C VAL A 749 -16.43 -29.71 -16.79
N ASP A 750 -16.13 -28.57 -17.42
CA ASP A 750 -15.46 -28.52 -18.71
C ASP A 750 -13.94 -28.61 -18.50
N ALA A 751 -13.42 -29.83 -18.63
CA ALA A 751 -12.00 -30.12 -18.46
C ALA A 751 -11.09 -29.45 -19.50
N SER A 752 -11.64 -28.94 -20.62
CA SER A 752 -10.83 -28.32 -21.68
C SER A 752 -10.54 -26.83 -21.45
N ARG A 753 -11.30 -26.19 -20.55
CA ARG A 753 -11.17 -24.77 -20.22
C ARG A 753 -10.77 -24.49 -18.78
N SER A 754 -11.03 -25.45 -17.87
CA SER A 754 -10.70 -25.30 -16.46
C SER A 754 -9.19 -25.21 -16.23
N THR A 755 -8.78 -24.35 -15.30
CA THR A 755 -7.37 -24.12 -14.96
C THR A 755 -7.20 -23.91 -13.45
N CYS A 756 -5.97 -23.97 -12.95
CA CYS A 756 -5.61 -23.67 -11.57
C CYS A 756 -4.28 -22.91 -11.49
N ASN A 757 -4.11 -22.20 -10.38
CA ASN A 757 -2.89 -21.43 -10.12
C ASN A 757 -1.74 -22.32 -9.60
N ASN A 758 -1.98 -23.61 -9.32
CA ASN A 758 -0.94 -24.54 -8.88
C ASN A 758 -0.24 -25.21 -10.08
N ILE A 759 0.94 -24.69 -10.44
CA ILE A 759 1.74 -25.17 -11.59
C ILE A 759 2.09 -26.66 -11.51
N HIS A 760 2.24 -27.24 -10.30
CA HIS A 760 2.56 -28.66 -10.14
C HIS A 760 1.34 -29.55 -10.36
N GLU A 761 0.14 -29.08 -10.04
CA GLU A 761 -1.10 -29.78 -10.37
C GLU A 761 -1.36 -29.77 -11.88
N ILE A 762 -1.15 -28.64 -12.54
CA ILE A 762 -1.21 -28.55 -14.00
C ILE A 762 -0.21 -29.52 -14.64
N HIS A 763 1.04 -29.53 -14.18
CA HIS A 763 2.07 -30.44 -14.68
C HIS A 763 1.68 -31.91 -14.54
N ARG A 764 1.14 -32.32 -13.38
CA ARG A 764 0.73 -33.71 -13.12
C ARG A 764 -0.42 -34.16 -14.01
N ASN A 765 -1.37 -33.29 -14.31
CA ASN A 765 -2.60 -33.65 -15.02
C ASN A 765 -2.54 -33.38 -16.53
N LEU A 766 -1.93 -32.26 -16.95
CA LEU A 766 -1.90 -31.78 -18.35
C LEU A 766 -0.52 -31.87 -19.00
N GLY A 767 0.56 -31.98 -18.20
CA GLY A 767 1.93 -32.13 -18.68
C GLY A 767 2.76 -30.84 -18.70
N VAL A 768 4.01 -30.95 -19.16
CA VAL A 768 5.03 -29.88 -19.03
C VAL A 768 4.73 -28.63 -19.86
N GLU A 769 4.18 -28.76 -21.07
CA GLU A 769 3.85 -27.59 -21.90
C GLU A 769 2.70 -26.78 -21.32
N ALA A 770 1.71 -27.45 -20.70
CA ALA A 770 0.63 -26.77 -20.00
C ALA A 770 1.18 -26.00 -18.78
N ALA A 771 2.07 -26.64 -18.00
CA ALA A 771 2.70 -25.99 -16.86
C ALA A 771 3.57 -24.80 -17.28
N ARG A 772 4.31 -24.92 -18.38
CA ARG A 772 5.10 -23.85 -18.97
C ARG A 772 4.22 -22.65 -19.34
N GLU A 773 3.09 -22.90 -20.01
CA GLU A 773 2.15 -21.84 -20.37
C GLU A 773 1.52 -21.20 -19.13
N THR A 774 1.11 -22.00 -18.13
CA THR A 774 0.60 -21.48 -16.85
C THR A 774 1.64 -20.62 -16.13
N ILE A 775 2.93 -20.98 -16.13
CA ILE A 775 3.98 -20.11 -15.56
C ILE A 775 4.02 -18.77 -16.29
N ILE A 776 3.92 -18.75 -17.62
CA ILE A 776 3.94 -17.51 -18.41
C ILE A 776 2.71 -16.65 -18.08
N GLU A 777 1.52 -17.23 -18.14
CA GLU A 777 0.25 -16.54 -17.90
C GLU A 777 0.17 -16.01 -16.46
N GLU A 778 0.47 -16.83 -15.46
CA GLU A 778 0.45 -16.43 -14.05
C GLU A 778 1.47 -15.32 -13.76
N THR A 779 2.68 -15.43 -14.32
CA THR A 779 3.71 -14.40 -14.15
C THR A 779 3.29 -13.09 -14.83
N MET A 780 2.69 -13.16 -16.02
CA MET A 780 2.20 -11.97 -16.73
C MET A 780 1.05 -11.31 -15.98
N ASN A 781 0.04 -12.08 -15.57
CA ASN A 781 -1.10 -11.60 -14.79
C ASN A 781 -0.62 -10.92 -13.49
N THR A 782 0.31 -11.56 -12.78
CA THR A 782 0.87 -11.01 -11.53
C THR A 782 1.59 -9.68 -11.76
N LEU A 783 2.30 -9.52 -12.89
CA LEU A 783 2.96 -8.26 -13.25
C LEU A 783 1.96 -7.19 -13.69
N GLU A 784 0.94 -7.56 -14.45
CA GLU A 784 -0.13 -6.66 -14.90
C GLU A 784 -0.91 -6.07 -13.72
N GLU A 785 -1.23 -6.89 -12.72
CA GLU A 785 -1.89 -6.45 -11.47
C GLU A 785 -1.06 -5.41 -10.70
N GLN A 786 0.26 -5.48 -10.81
CA GLN A 786 1.19 -4.52 -10.19
C GLN A 786 1.46 -3.27 -11.06
N GLY A 787 0.69 -3.08 -12.14
CA GLY A 787 0.88 -1.99 -13.09
C GLY A 787 2.12 -2.13 -13.97
N LEU A 788 2.77 -3.30 -13.98
CA LEU A 788 3.96 -3.63 -14.76
C LEU A 788 3.63 -4.43 -16.03
N GLY A 789 2.46 -4.20 -16.63
CA GLY A 789 1.99 -4.90 -17.83
C GLY A 789 2.83 -4.64 -19.11
N ASP A 790 3.73 -3.65 -19.08
CA ASP A 790 4.61 -3.32 -20.21
C ASP A 790 5.82 -4.27 -20.36
N VAL A 791 5.97 -5.25 -19.45
CA VAL A 791 7.03 -6.26 -19.54
C VAL A 791 6.85 -7.11 -20.79
N ASN A 792 7.91 -7.20 -21.59
CA ASN A 792 7.88 -8.00 -22.81
C ASN A 792 7.76 -9.49 -22.47
N ILE A 793 6.68 -10.13 -22.92
CA ILE A 793 6.39 -11.57 -22.72
C ILE A 793 7.58 -12.49 -23.05
N ARG A 794 8.47 -12.10 -23.97
CA ARG A 794 9.67 -12.90 -24.32
C ARG A 794 10.61 -13.14 -23.14
N HIS A 795 10.65 -12.24 -22.16
CA HIS A 795 11.42 -12.44 -20.94
C HIS A 795 10.81 -13.54 -20.08
N LEU A 796 9.47 -13.54 -19.97
CA LEU A 796 8.72 -14.54 -19.21
C LEU A 796 8.79 -15.91 -19.90
N MET A 797 8.67 -15.94 -21.22
CA MET A 797 8.87 -17.15 -22.02
C MET A 797 10.25 -17.77 -21.77
N LEU A 798 11.31 -16.95 -21.75
CA LEU A 798 12.66 -17.44 -21.50
C LEU A 798 12.80 -18.04 -20.09
N VAL A 799 12.19 -17.42 -19.09
CA VAL A 799 12.18 -17.93 -17.71
C VAL A 799 11.41 -19.25 -17.62
N ALA A 800 10.22 -19.32 -18.19
CA ALA A 800 9.39 -20.53 -18.21
C ALA A 800 10.06 -21.67 -19.00
N ASP A 801 10.68 -21.37 -20.16
CA ASP A 801 11.44 -22.34 -20.96
C ASP A 801 12.60 -22.93 -20.15
N ILE A 802 13.32 -22.07 -19.40
CA ILE A 802 14.41 -22.46 -18.52
C ILE A 802 13.91 -23.40 -17.42
N MET A 803 12.81 -23.04 -16.75
CA MET A 803 12.22 -23.81 -15.66
C MET A 803 11.65 -25.16 -16.09
N THR A 804 11.38 -25.36 -17.38
CA THR A 804 10.69 -26.56 -17.90
C THR A 804 11.54 -27.37 -18.88
N ALA A 805 12.79 -26.97 -19.13
CA ALA A 805 13.65 -27.52 -20.18
C ALA A 805 13.91 -29.04 -20.08
N GLU A 806 13.97 -29.59 -18.87
CA GLU A 806 14.24 -31.02 -18.64
C GLU A 806 12.98 -31.90 -18.72
N GLY A 807 11.82 -31.32 -19.03
CA GLY A 807 10.54 -32.03 -19.04
C GLY A 807 9.92 -32.17 -17.65
N THR A 808 10.45 -31.46 -16.66
CA THR A 808 9.90 -31.29 -15.30
C THR A 808 9.99 -29.81 -14.89
N ILE A 809 9.24 -29.39 -13.88
CA ILE A 809 9.37 -28.03 -13.32
C ILE A 809 10.54 -27.99 -12.34
N GLU A 810 11.53 -27.17 -12.62
CA GLU A 810 12.67 -26.89 -11.75
C GLU A 810 12.64 -25.45 -11.23
N SER A 811 13.07 -25.28 -9.97
CA SER A 811 13.21 -23.95 -9.38
C SER A 811 14.46 -23.24 -9.89
N ILE A 812 14.43 -21.91 -9.98
CA ILE A 812 15.60 -21.13 -10.44
C ILE A 812 16.71 -21.12 -9.37
N GLY A 813 16.32 -21.19 -8.09
CA GLY A 813 17.21 -21.11 -6.94
C GLY A 813 18.15 -22.29 -6.73
N ARG A 814 18.76 -22.35 -5.54
CA ARG A 814 19.83 -23.29 -5.18
C ARG A 814 19.49 -24.79 -5.25
N HIS A 815 18.21 -25.15 -5.25
CA HIS A 815 17.77 -26.55 -5.26
C HIS A 815 17.33 -27.04 -6.64
N GLY A 816 17.36 -26.17 -7.65
CA GLY A 816 17.10 -26.52 -9.05
C GLY A 816 18.24 -26.02 -9.93
N ILE A 817 17.90 -25.23 -10.93
CA ILE A 817 18.74 -24.75 -12.04
C ILE A 817 20.11 -24.21 -11.60
N SER A 818 20.15 -23.35 -10.57
CA SER A 818 21.42 -22.73 -10.14
C SER A 818 22.31 -23.69 -9.35
N GLY A 819 21.71 -24.66 -8.66
CA GLY A 819 22.43 -25.69 -7.89
C GLY A 819 22.87 -26.89 -8.71
N SER A 820 22.24 -27.13 -9.87
CA SER A 820 22.54 -28.22 -10.80
C SER A 820 23.52 -27.83 -11.92
N LYS A 821 24.02 -26.59 -11.96
CA LYS A 821 25.03 -26.17 -12.94
C LYS A 821 26.22 -27.14 -12.97
N ASP A 822 26.65 -27.52 -14.17
CA ASP A 822 27.77 -28.47 -14.33
C ASP A 822 29.06 -27.95 -13.69
N SER A 823 29.37 -26.66 -13.84
CA SER A 823 30.56 -26.03 -13.25
C SER A 823 30.53 -26.04 -11.71
N VAL A 824 31.57 -26.62 -11.12
CA VAL A 824 31.81 -26.63 -9.66
C VAL A 824 32.08 -25.22 -9.16
N LEU A 825 32.87 -24.44 -9.90
CA LEU A 825 33.21 -23.06 -9.54
C LEU A 825 31.98 -22.15 -9.61
N ALA A 826 31.10 -22.33 -10.61
CA ALA A 826 29.85 -21.60 -10.70
C ALA A 826 28.93 -21.92 -9.51
N ARG A 827 28.72 -23.20 -9.18
CA ARG A 827 27.95 -23.62 -7.98
C ARG A 827 28.54 -23.05 -6.69
N ALA A 828 29.85 -23.18 -6.50
CA ALA A 828 30.53 -22.73 -5.29
C ALA A 828 30.55 -21.21 -5.12
N ALA A 829 30.55 -20.44 -6.22
CA ALA A 829 30.48 -18.98 -6.19
C ALA A 829 29.07 -18.44 -5.90
N PHE A 830 28.03 -19.24 -6.14
CA PHE A 830 26.65 -18.85 -5.93
C PHE A 830 26.23 -18.99 -4.46
N GLU A 831 26.31 -20.18 -3.87
CA GLU A 831 25.98 -20.40 -2.45
C GLU A 831 26.63 -21.71 -1.94
N VAL A 832 26.65 -21.95 -0.63
CA VAL A 832 27.13 -23.21 0.00
C VAL A 832 28.53 -23.65 -0.49
N THR A 833 29.44 -22.67 -0.64
CA THR A 833 30.77 -22.82 -1.26
C THR A 833 31.57 -24.03 -0.76
N VAL A 834 31.60 -24.24 0.56
CA VAL A 834 32.44 -25.28 1.19
C VAL A 834 31.96 -26.68 0.81
N ASN A 835 30.64 -26.92 0.79
CA ASN A 835 30.11 -28.25 0.49
C ASN A 835 30.34 -28.61 -0.97
N HIS A 836 30.07 -27.70 -1.91
CA HIS A 836 30.32 -27.95 -3.34
C HIS A 836 31.78 -28.28 -3.63
N LEU A 837 32.73 -27.57 -3.01
CA LEU A 837 34.15 -27.86 -3.19
C LEU A 837 34.58 -29.19 -2.56
N LEU A 838 34.01 -29.54 -1.40
CA LEU A 838 34.29 -30.82 -0.73
C LEU A 838 33.70 -31.99 -1.53
N ASP A 839 32.46 -31.88 -1.98
CA ASP A 839 31.78 -32.92 -2.77
C ASP A 839 32.49 -33.11 -4.11
N ALA A 840 32.87 -32.03 -4.80
CA ALA A 840 33.67 -32.10 -6.01
C ALA A 840 35.03 -32.78 -5.75
N ALA A 841 35.69 -32.50 -4.63
CA ALA A 841 36.95 -33.16 -4.27
C ALA A 841 36.77 -34.65 -3.94
N VAL A 842 35.63 -35.04 -3.35
CA VAL A 842 35.30 -36.43 -3.03
C VAL A 842 34.97 -37.22 -4.30
N HIS A 843 34.20 -36.64 -5.21
CA HIS A 843 33.76 -37.27 -6.46
C HIS A 843 34.76 -37.13 -7.62
N GLY A 844 35.76 -36.26 -7.47
CA GLY A 844 36.78 -36.01 -8.49
C GLY A 844 36.23 -35.23 -9.69
N GLU A 845 35.30 -34.31 -9.45
CA GLU A 845 34.71 -33.47 -10.50
C GLU A 845 35.76 -32.53 -11.11
N ILE A 846 35.62 -32.26 -12.41
CA ILE A 846 36.50 -31.40 -13.19
C ILE A 846 35.66 -30.24 -13.73
N ASP A 847 36.19 -29.04 -13.65
CA ASP A 847 35.55 -27.84 -14.17
C ASP A 847 36.17 -27.45 -15.52
N ASP A 848 35.35 -27.48 -16.57
CA ASP A 848 35.78 -27.24 -17.96
C ASP A 848 35.84 -25.76 -18.34
N LEU A 849 35.36 -24.85 -17.48
CA LEU A 849 35.38 -23.40 -17.70
C LEU A 849 34.64 -22.95 -18.96
N ASN A 850 33.43 -23.49 -19.19
CA ASN A 850 32.63 -23.15 -20.36
C ASN A 850 31.71 -21.94 -20.12
N GLY A 851 31.27 -21.74 -18.88
CA GLY A 851 30.37 -20.69 -18.49
C GLY A 851 31.02 -19.37 -18.11
N VAL A 852 30.18 -18.36 -17.90
CA VAL A 852 30.57 -16.96 -17.65
C VAL A 852 31.26 -16.83 -16.30
N THR A 853 30.64 -17.38 -15.25
CA THR A 853 31.04 -17.15 -13.85
C THR A 853 32.43 -17.69 -13.57
N GLU A 854 32.69 -18.93 -13.95
CA GLU A 854 33.97 -19.60 -13.75
C GLU A 854 35.08 -19.02 -14.62
N ASN A 855 34.79 -18.58 -15.85
CA ASN A 855 35.74 -17.84 -16.68
C ASN A 855 36.14 -16.50 -16.06
N VAL A 856 35.18 -15.75 -15.49
CA VAL A 856 35.47 -14.51 -14.76
C VAL A 856 36.31 -14.79 -13.52
N ILE A 857 35.97 -15.82 -12.72
CA ILE A 857 36.70 -16.20 -11.50
C ILE A 857 38.17 -16.50 -11.80
N VAL A 858 38.45 -17.24 -12.88
CA VAL A 858 39.83 -17.59 -13.27
C VAL A 858 40.52 -16.51 -14.11
N GLY A 859 39.81 -15.45 -14.50
CA GLY A 859 40.32 -14.32 -15.29
C GLY A 859 40.45 -14.58 -16.79
N LYS A 860 39.68 -15.52 -17.35
CA LYS A 860 39.56 -15.74 -18.80
C LYS A 860 38.46 -14.85 -19.40
N PRO A 861 38.62 -14.43 -20.67
CA PRO A 861 37.51 -13.79 -21.41
C PRO A 861 36.34 -14.76 -21.55
N ILE A 862 35.12 -14.25 -21.37
CA ILE A 862 33.88 -15.01 -21.55
C ILE A 862 33.57 -15.19 -23.04
N LYS A 863 32.91 -16.28 -23.43
CA LYS A 863 32.56 -16.58 -24.83
C LYS A 863 31.25 -15.92 -25.32
N LEU A 864 30.87 -14.79 -24.72
CA LEU A 864 29.66 -14.03 -25.07
C LEU A 864 30.00 -12.63 -25.59
N GLY A 865 29.12 -12.07 -26.43
CA GLY A 865 29.27 -10.73 -26.98
C GLY A 865 30.55 -10.59 -27.82
N THR A 866 31.45 -9.68 -27.43
CA THR A 866 32.72 -9.48 -28.15
C THR A 866 33.71 -10.63 -27.98
N GLY A 867 33.51 -11.50 -26.98
CA GLY A 867 34.36 -12.66 -26.74
C GLY A 867 34.14 -13.83 -27.69
N ASP A 868 32.99 -13.87 -28.38
CA ASP A 868 32.68 -14.86 -29.43
C ASP A 868 33.27 -14.45 -30.81
N VAL A 869 33.61 -13.17 -30.97
CA VAL A 869 34.07 -12.63 -32.25
C VAL A 869 35.58 -12.84 -32.43
N ASN A 870 35.94 -13.83 -33.24
CA ASN A 870 37.32 -14.07 -33.65
C ASN A 870 37.73 -13.21 -34.87
N LEU A 871 38.67 -12.27 -34.68
CA LEU A 871 39.17 -11.41 -35.75
C LEU A 871 40.44 -11.99 -36.40
N ARG A 872 40.40 -12.23 -37.71
CA ARG A 872 41.57 -12.61 -38.50
C ARG A 872 42.05 -11.42 -39.34
N MET A 873 43.21 -10.86 -38.99
CA MET A 873 43.86 -9.81 -39.78
C MET A 873 44.93 -10.42 -40.70
N GLY A 874 44.73 -10.30 -42.02
CA GLY A 874 45.74 -10.69 -43.00
C GLY A 874 46.91 -9.70 -42.98
N GLY A 875 48.09 -10.16 -42.56
CA GLY A 875 49.31 -9.39 -42.72
C GLY A 875 49.61 -9.24 -44.21
N ALA A 876 49.53 -8.02 -44.74
CA ALA A 876 49.94 -7.75 -46.12
C ALA A 876 51.44 -8.04 -46.25
N THR A 877 51.79 -9.24 -46.71
CA THR A 877 53.13 -9.51 -47.24
C THR A 877 53.28 -8.63 -48.48
N GLY A 878 54.03 -7.55 -48.34
CA GLY A 878 54.34 -6.63 -49.43
C GLY A 878 54.81 -7.41 -50.65
N GLY A 879 54.09 -7.27 -51.75
CA GLY A 879 54.50 -7.81 -53.03
C GLY A 879 55.84 -7.22 -53.43
N SER A 880 56.85 -8.07 -53.55
CA SER A 880 58.03 -7.80 -54.38
C SER A 880 57.59 -7.80 -55.83
N ALA A 881 57.36 -6.62 -56.39
CA ALA A 881 57.28 -6.39 -57.82
C ALA A 881 58.64 -5.87 -58.32
N ASP A 882 59.51 -6.82 -58.67
CA ASP A 882 60.73 -6.80 -59.52
C ASP A 882 61.63 -7.92 -58.96
N ASP A 883 62.08 -8.93 -59.70
CA ASP A 883 62.71 -8.87 -61.01
C ASP A 883 62.76 -10.30 -61.62
N SER A 884 62.54 -10.35 -62.93
CA SER A 884 62.90 -11.34 -63.96
C SER A 884 63.24 -12.84 -63.67
N ARG A 885 62.63 -13.70 -64.52
CA ARG A 885 63.20 -14.88 -65.24
C ARG A 885 63.93 -15.97 -64.43
N ALA A 886 63.38 -17.19 -64.45
CA ALA A 886 63.84 -18.30 -65.30
C ALA A 886 63.30 -19.66 -64.79
N ASP A 887 62.77 -20.42 -65.75
CA ASP A 887 62.46 -21.86 -65.81
C ASP A 887 61.46 -22.50 -64.83
#